data_AF-A0A5B6TII7-F1
#
_entry.id   AF-A0A5B6TII7-F1
#
_cell.length_a   1.000
_cell.length_b   1.000
_cell.length_c   1.000
_cell.angle_alpha   90.00
_cell.angle_beta   90.00
_cell.angle_gamma   90.00
#
_symmetry.space_group_name_H-M   'P 1'
#
loop_
_entity.id
_entity.type
_entity.pdbx_description
1 polymer ?
#
loop_
_entity_poly.entity_id
_entity_poly.type
_entity_poly.pdbx_seq_one_letter_code
_entity_poly.pdbx_strand_id
1 'polypeptide(L)'
;MKLFSFWPQVEPGRRFLYSLLALLVLGTIGLGFYGYLNGQELVFPLEKQAELFPAEAHLDPSSSLLTPMRVEVNAYLVTERYAMGDMQLPLWATWVYFAGLAVALTFFWTLASTLKRIPYYAAVTLGMLWLSTFNLDLLGVFSETSRILLLIALAVLGLGSFVFQAFWTRVSFLGRFLFFGVVILLLSLALFRFSSLPAPLTALHVVNYSTLASFVASVLFMILVAYENLHGLLWFNTQAQQPQRRFGLVQFVLISLLYLGNLLLLYLRQTGMIQFEFAGLDALVVFLCSALVGLWGLKQRQLHYTRFFRFETEAAPLYLVLALLTFLNLAYAFLLANDPLVNAYRSAIIVTHLAYGVAFFIYVLVNFGPLIKQKLRVFKVVYDPRQLPYFTVYLMGTVLLVVMVLRSNYALYFQHQAGYYNYLGDVYRQTEETPLLAEQFYNEASVQSRNNQRSSFSLADMYHQGGMRSLEMNRLQEALERKPTPEGYLRLASLFTSSSDLFDHLKVLQEAVKTFPDHAPLLNNLGILYGTTAFSDSAGLYLDAALAQSKEPEVIQANQLAFLASHKFPQQAKEFANRYAAGTYGPLLTNRVAIALVLGGAKPQNLPALPQDSALSTQTFAHFYNRQLFPGNAKDSTATFTRLNMLLRQEQNQAFLDDLTLIKSLLLRQGTASKPQPTLAKVTLENLAANSGSTGGYYYDILGQWMLQGKLYPLAAEYFHKARQTGYRDAHLHAVVAYALAGNFGQATEIALGASPFPDVAQRTAATQIAIATQLTPEQAVTAPDSLKVRFLQLKAASLPLAQMESVANGITTQALAPVAALPLVARYLQENNFNTAQNLLSIHFPAGFAKNGLKSEANTLQAELWWRSQKWDQLRTELPNLYFTPQDAGTRLYYQALLAQRNNNGKAATNLFNQLLQRAPWSEAGQLAAADFFVQQKQPMRAYDLLLEGIGYNPTSVALRKAYVKVALTQGLRDYALQGLEQLELLVSPQEYLTFRQEIAPQLQASEALQQEWQ
;
A
#
# COMPACT_ATOMS: atom_id res chain seq x y z
N MET A 1 -42.83 -36.48 0.38
CA MET A 1 -43.85 -35.47 0.02
C MET A 1 -43.49 -34.97 -1.38
N LYS A 2 -44.38 -35.03 -2.40
CA LYS A 2 -44.03 -34.48 -3.74
C LYS A 2 -44.20 -32.95 -3.69
N LEU A 3 -43.07 -32.22 -3.61
CA LEU A 3 -43.01 -30.75 -3.51
C LEU A 3 -43.90 -30.03 -4.55
N PHE A 4 -44.09 -30.67 -5.71
CA PHE A 4 -44.72 -30.13 -6.91
C PHE A 4 -45.94 -30.95 -7.38
N SER A 5 -46.71 -31.54 -6.47
CA SER A 5 -47.88 -32.37 -6.85
C SER A 5 -48.94 -31.63 -7.69
N PHE A 6 -49.01 -30.30 -7.60
CA PHE A 6 -49.92 -29.45 -8.40
C PHE A 6 -49.31 -29.03 -9.75
N TRP A 7 -48.01 -29.24 -9.95
CA TRP A 7 -47.27 -28.80 -11.11
C TRP A 7 -47.80 -29.35 -12.44
N PRO A 8 -48.27 -30.62 -12.52
CA PRO A 8 -48.91 -31.15 -13.72
C PRO A 8 -50.26 -30.48 -14.07
N GLN A 9 -50.86 -29.70 -13.16
CA GLN A 9 -52.16 -29.05 -13.34
C GLN A 9 -52.03 -27.58 -13.80
N VAL A 10 -50.82 -27.01 -13.76
CA VAL A 10 -50.55 -25.63 -14.20
C VAL A 10 -50.38 -25.59 -15.72
N GLU A 11 -50.82 -24.53 -16.41
CA GLU A 11 -50.60 -24.37 -17.86
C GLU A 11 -49.10 -24.28 -18.20
N PRO A 12 -48.61 -24.83 -19.33
CA PRO A 12 -47.17 -24.86 -19.66
C PRO A 12 -46.48 -23.49 -19.61
N GLY A 13 -47.12 -22.44 -20.15
CA GLY A 13 -46.57 -21.07 -20.11
C GLY A 13 -46.45 -20.48 -18.70
N ARG A 14 -47.35 -20.86 -17.78
CA ARG A 14 -47.26 -20.46 -16.36
C ARG A 14 -46.17 -21.23 -15.62
N ARG A 15 -46.00 -22.53 -15.93
CA ARG A 15 -44.94 -23.36 -15.31
C ARG A 15 -43.55 -22.76 -15.51
N PHE A 16 -43.25 -22.31 -16.73
CA PHE A 16 -41.96 -21.67 -17.02
C PHE A 16 -41.74 -20.43 -16.15
N LEU A 17 -42.70 -19.50 -16.14
CA LEU A 17 -42.59 -18.26 -15.37
C LEU A 17 -42.54 -18.50 -13.86
N TYR A 18 -43.26 -19.49 -13.33
CA TYR A 18 -43.20 -19.83 -11.91
C TYR A 18 -41.88 -20.52 -11.54
N SER A 19 -41.29 -21.30 -12.45
CA SER A 19 -39.95 -21.87 -12.26
C SER A 19 -38.90 -20.77 -12.20
N LEU A 20 -38.99 -19.80 -13.13
CA LEU A 20 -38.12 -18.63 -13.14
C LEU A 20 -38.24 -17.86 -11.82
N LEU A 21 -39.47 -17.58 -11.37
CA LEU A 21 -39.70 -16.87 -10.13
C LEU A 21 -39.16 -17.63 -8.91
N ALA A 22 -39.35 -18.94 -8.83
CA ALA A 22 -38.77 -19.77 -7.77
C ALA A 22 -37.24 -19.79 -7.80
N LEU A 23 -36.63 -19.86 -8.99
CA LEU A 23 -35.18 -19.79 -9.16
C LEU A 23 -34.63 -18.44 -8.72
N LEU A 24 -35.33 -17.34 -9.04
CA LEU A 24 -34.96 -16.00 -8.58
C LEU A 24 -35.03 -15.88 -7.05
N VAL A 25 -36.06 -16.45 -6.40
CA VAL A 25 -36.14 -16.49 -4.93
C VAL A 25 -34.95 -17.26 -4.34
N LEU A 26 -34.58 -18.41 -4.90
CA LEU A 26 -33.39 -19.15 -4.45
C LEU A 26 -32.10 -18.35 -4.69
N GLY A 27 -32.02 -17.64 -5.82
CA GLY A 27 -30.91 -16.74 -6.13
C GLY A 27 -30.77 -15.60 -5.12
N THR A 28 -31.87 -14.96 -4.71
CA THR A 28 -31.83 -13.88 -3.69
C THR A 28 -31.50 -14.41 -2.31
N ILE A 29 -31.91 -15.63 -1.95
CA ILE A 29 -31.46 -16.31 -0.72
C ILE A 29 -29.93 -16.54 -0.77
N GLY A 30 -29.41 -17.01 -1.91
CA GLY A 30 -27.97 -17.20 -2.12
C GLY A 30 -27.18 -15.89 -2.02
N LEU A 31 -27.69 -14.81 -2.62
CA LEU A 31 -27.13 -13.46 -2.48
C LEU A 31 -27.17 -12.96 -1.04
N GLY A 32 -28.25 -13.23 -0.31
CA GLY A 32 -28.36 -12.89 1.10
C GLY A 32 -27.33 -13.61 1.96
N PHE A 33 -27.05 -14.88 1.66
CA PHE A 33 -25.98 -15.63 2.34
C PHE A 33 -24.59 -15.05 2.02
N TYR A 34 -24.33 -14.71 0.76
CA TYR A 34 -23.09 -14.06 0.36
C TYR A 34 -22.91 -12.70 1.05
N GLY A 35 -23.95 -11.87 1.11
CA GLY A 35 -23.94 -10.60 1.82
C GLY A 35 -23.80 -10.75 3.34
N TYR A 36 -24.39 -11.79 3.94
CA TYR A 36 -24.23 -12.06 5.37
C TYR A 36 -22.77 -12.33 5.76
N LEU A 37 -22.00 -12.96 4.86
CA LEU A 37 -20.59 -13.28 5.09
C LEU A 37 -19.63 -12.13 4.73
N ASN A 38 -19.90 -11.42 3.62
CA ASN A 38 -18.93 -10.47 3.04
C ASN A 38 -19.42 -9.01 3.04
N GLY A 39 -20.65 -8.73 3.47
CA GLY A 39 -21.28 -7.41 3.36
C GLY A 39 -20.49 -6.30 4.04
N GLN A 40 -19.90 -6.58 5.20
CA GLN A 40 -19.07 -5.61 5.91
C GLN A 40 -17.80 -5.26 5.13
N GLU A 41 -17.08 -6.27 4.62
CA GLU A 41 -15.87 -6.08 3.80
C GLU A 41 -16.18 -5.42 2.44
N LEU A 42 -17.38 -5.61 1.88
CA LEU A 42 -17.83 -4.96 0.65
C LEU A 42 -18.04 -3.45 0.80
N VAL A 43 -18.46 -3.00 1.99
CA VAL A 43 -18.74 -1.59 2.26
C VAL A 43 -17.57 -0.90 2.92
N PHE A 44 -16.89 -1.57 3.84
CA PHE A 44 -15.72 -1.05 4.55
C PHE A 44 -14.59 -2.06 4.40
N PRO A 45 -13.87 -2.02 3.27
CA PRO A 45 -12.82 -3.00 2.99
C PRO A 45 -11.68 -2.89 3.98
N LEU A 46 -11.05 -4.03 4.26
CA LEU A 46 -9.83 -4.07 5.04
C LEU A 46 -8.65 -3.78 4.11
N GLU A 47 -7.99 -2.64 4.28
CA GLU A 47 -6.86 -2.21 3.48
C GLU A 47 -5.53 -2.45 4.19
N LYS A 48 -4.49 -2.68 3.39
CA LYS A 48 -3.10 -2.82 3.84
C LYS A 48 -2.35 -1.54 3.53
N GLN A 49 -1.99 -0.80 4.57
CA GLN A 49 -1.22 0.43 4.46
C GLN A 49 0.25 0.12 4.66
N ALA A 50 1.06 0.32 3.61
CA ALA A 50 2.48 0.09 3.64
C ALA A 50 3.23 1.29 4.24
N GLU A 51 4.12 1.02 5.20
CA GLU A 51 5.01 1.99 5.85
C GLU A 51 6.47 1.62 5.59
N LEU A 52 7.35 2.64 5.50
CA LEU A 52 8.79 2.44 5.30
C LEU A 52 9.55 2.56 6.59
N PHE A 53 10.46 1.62 6.79
CA PHE A 53 11.45 1.66 7.86
C PHE A 53 12.84 1.67 7.22
N PRO A 54 13.62 2.76 7.35
CA PRO A 54 14.97 2.80 6.83
C PRO A 54 15.87 1.87 7.65
N ALA A 55 16.62 1.00 6.98
CA ALA A 55 17.69 0.22 7.57
C ALA A 55 19.02 0.65 6.94
N GLU A 56 20.03 0.91 7.76
CA GLU A 56 21.35 1.36 7.28
C GLU A 56 22.03 0.25 6.48
N ALA A 57 22.30 0.53 5.20
CA ALA A 57 23.13 -0.29 4.34
C ALA A 57 24.39 0.49 3.97
N HIS A 58 25.50 -0.23 3.76
CA HIS A 58 26.79 0.37 3.46
C HIS A 58 27.25 -0.01 2.05
N LEU A 59 27.58 0.99 1.25
CA LEU A 59 28.16 0.85 -0.10
C LEU A 59 29.65 1.25 -0.11
N ASP A 60 30.37 0.75 -1.12
CA ASP A 60 31.74 1.16 -1.46
C ASP A 60 32.72 1.28 -0.26
N PRO A 61 33.11 0.15 0.38
CA PRO A 61 34.00 0.21 1.54
C PRO A 61 35.38 0.78 1.15
N SER A 62 35.78 1.87 1.81
CA SER A 62 37.11 2.47 1.70
C SER A 62 37.80 2.52 3.07
N SER A 63 39.13 2.54 3.09
CA SER A 63 39.90 2.65 4.33
C SER A 63 41.13 3.53 4.11
N SER A 64 40.92 4.85 4.15
CA SER A 64 42.03 5.80 4.11
C SER A 64 42.54 6.03 5.53
N LEU A 65 43.87 6.09 5.71
CA LEU A 65 44.51 6.25 7.02
C LEU A 65 44.05 5.20 8.06
N LEU A 66 43.82 3.95 7.65
CA LEU A 66 43.32 2.87 8.53
C LEU A 66 41.96 3.20 9.19
N THR A 67 41.18 4.10 8.60
CA THR A 67 39.86 4.51 9.08
C THR A 67 38.82 4.02 8.09
N PRO A 68 38.00 3.02 8.45
CA PRO A 68 36.96 2.53 7.55
C PRO A 68 35.93 3.64 7.31
N MET A 69 35.70 3.98 6.05
CA MET A 69 34.68 4.93 5.61
C MET A 69 33.81 4.25 4.58
N ARG A 70 32.50 4.48 4.70
CA ARG A 70 31.49 3.81 3.88
C ARG A 70 30.42 4.81 3.49
N VAL A 71 29.88 4.62 2.30
CA VAL A 71 28.72 5.39 1.84
C VAL A 71 27.50 4.75 2.49
N GLU A 72 26.91 5.42 3.47
CA GLU A 72 25.66 4.98 4.09
C GLU A 72 24.50 5.28 3.14
N VAL A 73 23.58 4.33 3.00
CA VAL A 73 22.34 4.49 2.25
C VAL A 73 21.20 3.78 2.98
N ASN A 74 19.99 4.29 2.84
CA ASN A 74 18.81 3.68 3.45
C ASN A 74 18.33 2.49 2.60
N ALA A 75 18.47 1.26 3.08
CA ALA A 75 17.71 0.13 2.55
C ALA A 75 16.29 0.16 3.16
N TYR A 76 15.27 0.40 2.35
CA TYR A 76 13.90 0.55 2.85
C TYR A 76 13.24 -0.82 3.11
N LEU A 77 12.95 -1.10 4.37
CA LEU A 77 12.05 -2.17 4.78
C LEU A 77 10.60 -1.67 4.66
N VAL A 78 9.69 -2.58 4.34
CA VAL A 78 8.25 -2.32 4.18
C VAL A 78 7.51 -3.14 5.22
N THR A 79 6.73 -2.48 6.06
CA THR A 79 5.73 -3.14 6.90
C THR A 79 4.34 -2.78 6.41
N GLU A 80 3.37 -3.64 6.64
CA GLU A 80 1.97 -3.38 6.35
C GLU A 80 1.12 -3.47 7.61
N ARG A 81 0.46 -2.36 7.92
CA ARG A 81 -0.60 -2.33 8.92
C ARG A 81 -1.96 -2.50 8.23
N TYR A 82 -2.89 -3.10 8.95
CA TYR A 82 -4.26 -3.18 8.50
C TYR A 82 -5.05 -1.94 8.94
N ALA A 83 -5.87 -1.39 8.07
CA ALA A 83 -6.77 -0.30 8.40
C ALA A 83 -8.13 -0.54 7.75
N MET A 84 -9.18 0.02 8.34
CA MET A 84 -10.46 0.12 7.65
C MET A 84 -10.32 1.17 6.55
N GLY A 85 -10.49 0.73 5.30
CA GLY A 85 -10.47 1.58 4.12
C GLY A 85 -11.70 2.48 4.04
N ASP A 86 -11.71 3.31 3.00
CA ASP A 86 -12.80 4.24 2.77
C ASP A 86 -14.10 3.49 2.42
N MET A 87 -15.24 4.09 2.74
CA MET A 87 -16.53 3.47 2.48
C MET A 87 -16.77 3.32 0.97
N GLN A 88 -17.05 2.09 0.55
CA GLN A 88 -17.41 1.75 -0.82
C GLN A 88 -18.89 1.39 -0.93
N LEU A 89 -19.52 1.82 -2.02
CA LEU A 89 -20.89 1.41 -2.34
C LEU A 89 -20.86 0.33 -3.43
N PRO A 90 -21.27 -0.91 -3.15
CA PRO A 90 -21.35 -1.97 -4.15
C PRO A 90 -22.49 -1.70 -5.15
N LEU A 91 -22.25 -0.84 -6.14
CA LEU A 91 -23.26 -0.43 -7.14
C LEU A 91 -23.82 -1.61 -7.94
N TRP A 92 -23.08 -2.70 -8.08
CA TRP A 92 -23.59 -3.92 -8.70
C TRP A 92 -24.76 -4.53 -7.90
N ALA A 93 -24.74 -4.44 -6.56
CA ALA A 93 -25.81 -4.94 -5.71
C ALA A 93 -27.10 -4.12 -5.90
N THR A 94 -26.95 -2.81 -6.10
CA THR A 94 -28.04 -1.90 -6.46
C THR A 94 -28.67 -2.31 -7.80
N TRP A 95 -27.87 -2.61 -8.82
CA TRP A 95 -28.39 -3.08 -10.11
C TRP A 95 -29.12 -4.43 -10.02
N VAL A 96 -28.59 -5.37 -9.23
CA VAL A 96 -29.24 -6.66 -8.98
C VAL A 96 -30.58 -6.45 -8.26
N TYR A 97 -30.64 -5.58 -7.26
CA TYR A 97 -31.90 -5.22 -6.62
C TYR A 97 -32.87 -4.55 -7.59
N PHE A 98 -32.41 -3.58 -8.38
CA PHE A 98 -33.24 -2.88 -9.36
C PHE A 98 -33.87 -3.86 -10.37
N ALA A 99 -33.08 -4.80 -10.91
CA ALA A 99 -33.57 -5.83 -11.81
C ALA A 99 -34.57 -6.76 -11.12
N GLY A 100 -34.30 -7.19 -9.89
CA GLY A 100 -35.21 -8.00 -9.09
C GLY A 100 -36.53 -7.27 -8.79
N LEU A 101 -36.47 -5.97 -8.49
CA LEU A 101 -37.61 -5.10 -8.27
C LEU A 101 -38.47 -4.95 -9.54
N ALA A 102 -37.84 -4.73 -10.69
CA ALA A 102 -38.52 -4.67 -11.99
C ALA A 102 -39.26 -5.98 -12.33
N VAL A 103 -38.61 -7.12 -12.08
CA VAL A 103 -39.23 -8.44 -12.24
C VAL A 103 -40.40 -8.63 -11.28
N ALA A 104 -40.23 -8.28 -10.00
CA ALA A 104 -41.30 -8.37 -9.01
C ALA A 104 -42.51 -7.50 -9.38
N LEU A 105 -42.28 -6.27 -9.85
CA LEU A 105 -43.32 -5.38 -10.37
C LEU A 105 -44.02 -5.99 -11.59
N THR A 106 -43.28 -6.59 -12.53
CA THR A 106 -43.87 -7.23 -13.71
C THR A 106 -44.79 -8.37 -13.29
N PHE A 107 -44.34 -9.26 -12.41
CA PHE A 107 -45.17 -10.34 -11.89
C PHE A 107 -46.37 -9.83 -11.10
N PHE A 108 -46.19 -8.81 -10.25
CA PHE A 108 -47.25 -8.22 -9.45
C PHE A 108 -48.38 -7.66 -10.32
N TRP A 109 -48.06 -6.81 -11.30
CA TRP A 109 -49.06 -6.22 -12.19
C TRP A 109 -49.70 -7.25 -13.13
N THR A 110 -48.92 -8.26 -13.56
CA THR A 110 -49.46 -9.39 -14.32
C THR A 110 -50.49 -10.17 -13.49
N LEU A 111 -50.19 -10.47 -12.22
CA LEU A 111 -51.12 -11.15 -11.32
C LEU A 111 -52.34 -10.28 -11.01
N ALA A 112 -52.13 -9.00 -10.69
CA ALA A 112 -53.21 -8.05 -10.41
C ALA A 112 -54.22 -8.03 -11.56
N SER A 113 -53.76 -8.01 -12.82
CA SER A 113 -54.63 -8.02 -14.01
C SER A 113 -55.55 -9.25 -14.14
N THR A 114 -55.28 -10.34 -13.40
CA THR A 114 -56.09 -11.59 -13.44
C THR A 114 -57.14 -11.66 -12.33
N LEU A 115 -57.05 -10.78 -11.33
CA LEU A 115 -57.89 -10.81 -10.13
C LEU A 115 -59.28 -10.25 -10.42
N LYS A 116 -60.34 -10.86 -9.86
CA LYS A 116 -61.72 -10.39 -10.09
C LYS A 116 -62.27 -9.61 -8.91
N ARG A 117 -63.01 -8.51 -9.17
CA ARG A 117 -63.77 -7.72 -8.17
C ARG A 117 -62.87 -7.13 -7.08
N ILE A 118 -63.15 -7.42 -5.79
CA ILE A 118 -62.50 -6.78 -4.63
C ILE A 118 -60.97 -7.02 -4.60
N PRO A 119 -60.44 -8.25 -4.80
CA PRO A 119 -59.00 -8.49 -4.89
C PRO A 119 -58.27 -7.64 -5.94
N TYR A 120 -58.92 -7.30 -7.06
CA TYR A 120 -58.32 -6.43 -8.08
C TYR A 120 -58.09 -5.02 -7.55
N TYR A 121 -59.13 -4.40 -7.00
CA TYR A 121 -59.03 -3.04 -6.47
C TYR A 121 -57.99 -2.97 -5.33
N ALA A 122 -57.98 -3.98 -4.45
CA ALA A 122 -56.98 -4.07 -3.40
C ALA A 122 -55.55 -4.17 -3.96
N ALA A 123 -55.32 -5.03 -4.97
CA ALA A 123 -54.00 -5.17 -5.59
C ALA A 123 -53.56 -3.89 -6.32
N VAL A 124 -54.46 -3.22 -7.05
CA VAL A 124 -54.14 -1.95 -7.72
C VAL A 124 -53.80 -0.88 -6.68
N THR A 125 -54.60 -0.72 -5.62
CA THR A 125 -54.31 0.25 -4.54
C THR A 125 -52.95 -0.02 -3.89
N LEU A 126 -52.63 -1.28 -3.58
CA LEU A 126 -51.32 -1.64 -3.05
C LEU A 126 -50.19 -1.34 -4.04
N GLY A 127 -50.40 -1.62 -5.33
CA GLY A 127 -49.44 -1.28 -6.39
C GLY A 127 -49.21 0.23 -6.53
N MET A 128 -50.28 1.03 -6.39
CA MET A 128 -50.19 2.49 -6.42
C MET A 128 -49.43 3.04 -5.21
N LEU A 129 -49.74 2.55 -4.00
CA LEU A 129 -49.01 2.90 -2.78
C LEU A 129 -47.54 2.51 -2.90
N TRP A 130 -47.24 1.33 -3.44
CA TRP A 130 -45.86 0.89 -3.64
C TRP A 130 -45.09 1.84 -4.56
N LEU A 131 -45.63 2.16 -5.74
CA LEU A 131 -44.99 3.08 -6.69
C LEU A 131 -44.83 4.50 -6.13
N SER A 132 -45.76 4.97 -5.29
CA SER A 132 -45.64 6.29 -4.67
C SER A 132 -44.42 6.44 -3.75
N THR A 133 -43.89 5.34 -3.20
CA THR A 133 -42.69 5.40 -2.35
C THR A 133 -41.40 5.63 -3.11
N PHE A 134 -41.39 5.45 -4.44
CA PHE A 134 -40.16 5.50 -5.24
C PHE A 134 -39.63 6.93 -5.41
N ASN A 135 -40.44 7.95 -5.07
CA ASN A 135 -40.12 9.36 -5.22
C ASN A 135 -39.45 9.68 -6.57
N LEU A 136 -40.09 9.22 -7.65
CA LEU A 136 -39.60 9.37 -9.02
C LEU A 136 -39.43 10.83 -9.45
N ASP A 137 -40.10 11.74 -8.75
CA ASP A 137 -40.11 13.17 -9.02
C ASP A 137 -38.74 13.83 -8.74
N LEU A 138 -38.00 13.30 -7.75
CA LEU A 138 -36.65 13.76 -7.38
C LEU A 138 -35.58 13.41 -8.43
N LEU A 139 -35.89 12.60 -9.45
CA LEU A 139 -34.96 12.22 -10.52
C LEU A 139 -34.82 13.29 -11.63
N GLY A 140 -35.57 14.39 -11.53
CA GLY A 140 -35.44 15.55 -12.43
C GLY A 140 -35.88 15.33 -13.88
N VAL A 141 -36.68 14.28 -14.17
CA VAL A 141 -37.08 13.92 -15.55
C VAL A 141 -37.93 15.00 -16.25
N PHE A 142 -38.76 15.72 -15.50
CA PHE A 142 -39.54 16.86 -16.00
C PHE A 142 -39.18 18.13 -15.23
N SER A 143 -39.67 18.24 -14.00
CA SER A 143 -39.18 19.17 -12.97
C SER A 143 -39.21 18.49 -11.62
N GLU A 144 -38.30 18.86 -10.71
CA GLU A 144 -38.18 18.25 -9.37
C GLU A 144 -39.45 18.38 -8.51
N THR A 145 -40.31 19.34 -8.84
CA THR A 145 -41.60 19.59 -8.15
C THR A 145 -42.79 18.88 -8.80
N SER A 146 -42.62 18.32 -10.01
CA SER A 146 -43.70 17.73 -10.79
C SER A 146 -43.88 16.23 -10.49
N ARG A 147 -45.12 15.81 -10.20
CA ARG A 147 -45.46 14.39 -9.98
C ARG A 147 -45.79 13.60 -11.26
N ILE A 148 -45.37 14.13 -12.41
CA ILE A 148 -45.85 13.70 -13.72
C ILE A 148 -45.38 12.27 -14.02
N LEU A 149 -44.12 11.95 -13.71
CA LEU A 149 -43.57 10.62 -13.99
C LEU A 149 -44.28 9.52 -13.19
N LEU A 150 -44.56 9.76 -11.91
CA LEU A 150 -45.36 8.87 -11.08
C LEU A 150 -46.77 8.71 -11.66
N LEU A 151 -47.44 9.81 -12.04
CA LEU A 151 -48.78 9.76 -12.63
C LEU A 151 -48.81 8.97 -13.95
N ILE A 152 -47.80 9.12 -14.81
CA ILE A 152 -47.66 8.33 -16.04
C ILE A 152 -47.51 6.84 -15.70
N ALA A 153 -46.61 6.49 -14.76
CA ALA A 153 -46.41 5.11 -14.36
C ALA A 153 -47.70 4.48 -13.80
N LEU A 154 -48.41 5.20 -12.92
CA LEU A 154 -49.70 4.78 -12.36
C LEU A 154 -50.77 4.63 -13.44
N ALA A 155 -50.85 5.57 -14.38
CA ALA A 155 -51.81 5.53 -15.47
C ALA A 155 -51.55 4.33 -16.39
N VAL A 156 -50.31 4.14 -16.86
CA VAL A 156 -49.99 3.05 -17.80
C VAL A 156 -50.15 1.68 -17.16
N LEU A 157 -49.65 1.48 -15.93
CA LEU A 157 -49.76 0.19 -15.23
C LEU A 157 -51.19 -0.07 -14.75
N GLY A 158 -51.84 0.93 -14.15
CA GLY A 158 -53.22 0.85 -13.66
C GLY A 158 -54.23 0.62 -14.79
N LEU A 159 -54.23 1.48 -15.82
CA LEU A 159 -55.13 1.32 -16.97
C LEU A 159 -54.82 0.05 -17.76
N GLY A 160 -53.54 -0.28 -17.96
CA GLY A 160 -53.14 -1.54 -18.61
C GLY A 160 -53.71 -2.74 -17.86
N SER A 161 -53.58 -2.79 -16.54
CA SER A 161 -54.16 -3.85 -15.71
C SER A 161 -55.68 -3.89 -15.77
N PHE A 162 -56.34 -2.73 -15.84
CA PHE A 162 -57.79 -2.63 -15.96
C PHE A 162 -58.27 -3.17 -17.32
N VAL A 163 -57.58 -2.85 -18.41
CA VAL A 163 -57.94 -3.33 -19.74
C VAL A 163 -57.88 -4.85 -19.82
N PHE A 164 -56.82 -5.48 -19.30
CA PHE A 164 -56.72 -6.94 -19.22
C PHE A 164 -57.76 -7.58 -18.29
N GLN A 165 -58.13 -6.87 -17.24
CA GLN A 165 -59.09 -7.37 -16.26
C GLN A 165 -60.55 -7.25 -16.74
N ALA A 166 -60.91 -6.15 -17.42
CA ALA A 166 -62.28 -5.83 -17.81
C ALA A 166 -62.61 -6.25 -19.26
N PHE A 167 -61.68 -6.07 -20.20
CA PHE A 167 -61.94 -6.24 -21.64
C PHE A 167 -61.17 -7.42 -22.25
N TRP A 168 -59.86 -7.53 -22.00
CA TRP A 168 -58.98 -8.57 -22.59
C TRP A 168 -58.80 -9.80 -21.69
N THR A 169 -59.93 -10.36 -21.25
CA THR A 169 -59.97 -11.49 -20.30
C THR A 169 -59.42 -12.81 -20.86
N ARG A 170 -59.35 -12.96 -22.20
CA ARG A 170 -58.87 -14.19 -22.87
C ARG A 170 -57.37 -14.24 -23.13
N VAL A 171 -56.63 -13.14 -22.91
CA VAL A 171 -55.18 -13.10 -23.15
C VAL A 171 -54.47 -13.98 -22.13
N SER A 172 -53.55 -14.83 -22.63
CA SER A 172 -52.79 -15.76 -21.81
C SER A 172 -51.94 -15.04 -20.76
N PHE A 173 -51.59 -15.76 -19.68
CA PHE A 173 -50.75 -15.21 -18.62
C PHE A 173 -49.37 -14.75 -19.14
N LEU A 174 -48.78 -15.49 -20.09
CA LEU A 174 -47.53 -15.12 -20.73
C LEU A 174 -47.68 -13.83 -21.56
N GLY A 175 -48.78 -13.66 -22.30
CA GLY A 175 -49.04 -12.44 -23.06
C GLY A 175 -49.17 -11.19 -22.16
N ARG A 176 -49.85 -11.34 -21.01
CA ARG A 176 -49.94 -10.29 -19.99
C ARG A 176 -48.56 -9.97 -19.38
N PHE A 177 -47.78 -11.00 -19.07
CA PHE A 177 -46.41 -10.86 -18.55
C PHE A 177 -45.51 -10.09 -19.52
N LEU A 178 -45.54 -10.44 -20.81
CA LEU A 178 -44.77 -9.73 -21.84
C LEU A 178 -45.21 -8.28 -21.97
N PHE A 179 -46.53 -7.99 -21.92
CA PHE A 179 -47.01 -6.61 -21.94
C PHE A 179 -46.46 -5.79 -20.76
N PHE A 180 -46.64 -6.26 -19.52
CA PHE A 180 -46.13 -5.54 -18.36
C PHE A 180 -44.60 -5.48 -18.33
N GLY A 181 -43.92 -6.51 -18.83
CA GLY A 181 -42.47 -6.53 -18.97
C GLY A 181 -41.98 -5.46 -19.93
N VAL A 182 -42.63 -5.30 -21.09
CA VAL A 182 -42.34 -4.22 -22.05
C VAL A 182 -42.64 -2.86 -21.44
N VAL A 183 -43.78 -2.70 -20.75
CA VAL A 183 -44.12 -1.43 -20.08
C VAL A 183 -43.07 -1.05 -19.05
N ILE A 184 -42.68 -1.97 -18.17
CA ILE A 184 -41.67 -1.70 -17.12
C ILE A 184 -40.29 -1.45 -17.75
N LEU A 185 -39.93 -2.17 -18.82
CA LEU A 185 -38.71 -1.92 -19.56
C LEU A 185 -38.69 -0.53 -20.18
N LEU A 186 -39.79 -0.09 -20.82
CA LEU A 186 -39.92 1.23 -21.41
C LEU A 186 -39.88 2.34 -20.35
N LEU A 187 -40.59 2.14 -19.23
CA LEU A 187 -40.53 3.07 -18.09
C LEU A 187 -39.12 3.16 -17.53
N SER A 188 -38.42 2.03 -17.38
CA SER A 188 -37.03 2.00 -16.90
C SER A 188 -36.09 2.70 -17.89
N LEU A 189 -36.23 2.43 -19.19
CA LEU A 189 -35.42 3.06 -20.24
C LEU A 189 -35.66 4.57 -20.29
N ALA A 190 -36.92 5.02 -20.19
CA ALA A 190 -37.25 6.43 -20.11
C ALA A 190 -36.63 7.08 -18.86
N LEU A 191 -36.75 6.42 -17.71
CA LEU A 191 -36.19 6.88 -16.44
C LEU A 191 -34.67 7.06 -16.53
N PHE A 192 -33.92 6.10 -17.09
CA PHE A 192 -32.47 6.24 -17.27
C PHE A 192 -32.07 7.20 -18.39
N ARG A 193 -32.90 7.37 -19.43
CA ARG A 193 -32.58 8.27 -20.54
C ARG A 193 -32.80 9.75 -20.18
N PHE A 194 -33.80 10.03 -19.36
CA PHE A 194 -34.25 11.39 -19.06
C PHE A 194 -33.92 11.87 -17.64
N SER A 195 -33.41 11.01 -16.74
CA SER A 195 -32.95 11.45 -15.42
C SER A 195 -31.75 12.40 -15.53
N SER A 196 -31.68 13.39 -14.62
CA SER A 196 -30.52 14.26 -14.46
C SER A 196 -29.30 13.55 -13.87
N LEU A 197 -29.51 12.39 -13.22
CA LEU A 197 -28.46 11.63 -12.56
C LEU A 197 -27.83 10.60 -13.52
N PRO A 198 -26.54 10.25 -13.33
CA PRO A 198 -25.92 9.10 -13.97
C PRO A 198 -26.68 7.80 -13.67
N ALA A 199 -26.68 6.86 -14.63
CA ALA A 199 -27.46 5.63 -14.53
C ALA A 199 -27.27 4.84 -13.21
N PRO A 200 -26.06 4.67 -12.64
CA PRO A 200 -25.89 3.99 -11.36
C PRO A 200 -26.58 4.71 -10.19
N LEU A 201 -26.56 6.05 -10.17
CA LEU A 201 -27.20 6.85 -9.13
C LEU A 201 -28.72 6.89 -9.28
N THR A 202 -29.22 6.92 -10.52
CA THR A 202 -30.64 6.76 -10.82
C THR A 202 -31.17 5.41 -10.31
N ALA A 203 -30.41 4.33 -10.51
CA ALA A 203 -30.76 3.02 -9.96
C ALA A 203 -30.75 3.03 -8.42
N LEU A 204 -29.70 3.59 -7.81
CA LEU A 204 -29.56 3.73 -6.36
C LEU A 204 -30.75 4.45 -5.74
N HIS A 205 -31.17 5.56 -6.33
CA HIS A 205 -32.35 6.32 -5.91
C HIS A 205 -33.61 5.46 -5.90
N VAL A 206 -33.97 4.86 -7.04
CA VAL A 206 -35.20 4.06 -7.16
C VAL A 206 -35.20 2.90 -6.16
N VAL A 207 -34.07 2.21 -6.04
CA VAL A 207 -33.91 1.10 -5.10
C VAL A 207 -34.09 1.57 -3.66
N ASN A 208 -33.32 2.56 -3.21
CA ASN A 208 -33.28 3.00 -1.82
C ASN A 208 -34.63 3.57 -1.37
N TYR A 209 -35.30 4.38 -2.20
CA TYR A 209 -36.62 4.92 -1.89
C TYR A 209 -37.73 3.84 -1.89
N SER A 210 -37.63 2.80 -2.72
CA SER A 210 -38.60 1.70 -2.76
C SER A 210 -38.63 0.81 -1.49
N THR A 211 -37.63 0.94 -0.62
CA THR A 211 -37.42 0.03 0.52
C THR A 211 -38.53 0.11 1.57
N LEU A 212 -39.13 1.28 1.78
CA LEU A 212 -40.23 1.47 2.74
C LEU A 212 -41.42 0.56 2.42
N ALA A 213 -41.94 0.62 1.19
CA ALA A 213 -43.05 -0.22 0.78
C ALA A 213 -42.64 -1.70 0.64
N SER A 214 -41.41 -1.97 0.23
CA SER A 214 -40.87 -3.34 0.13
C SER A 214 -40.74 -3.99 1.52
N PHE A 215 -40.44 -3.22 2.57
CA PHE A 215 -40.45 -3.67 3.95
C PHE A 215 -41.86 -3.98 4.45
N VAL A 216 -42.85 -3.14 4.15
CA VAL A 216 -44.26 -3.43 4.48
C VAL A 216 -44.72 -4.72 3.80
N ALA A 217 -44.40 -4.91 2.51
CA ALA A 217 -44.67 -6.16 1.80
C ALA A 217 -43.98 -7.37 2.47
N SER A 218 -42.76 -7.17 2.98
CA SER A 218 -42.03 -8.19 3.73
C SER A 218 -42.71 -8.57 5.04
N VAL A 219 -43.19 -7.60 5.81
CA VAL A 219 -43.94 -7.84 7.06
C VAL A 219 -45.25 -8.57 6.77
N LEU A 220 -45.98 -8.20 5.72
CA LEU A 220 -47.19 -8.92 5.29
C LEU A 220 -46.88 -10.38 4.92
N PHE A 221 -45.74 -10.62 4.24
CA PHE A 221 -45.28 -11.98 3.95
C PHE A 221 -44.92 -12.75 5.22
N MET A 222 -44.23 -12.11 6.18
CA MET A 222 -43.92 -12.71 7.48
C MET A 222 -45.20 -13.09 8.23
N ILE A 223 -46.22 -12.23 8.28
CA ILE A 223 -47.54 -12.54 8.87
C ILE A 223 -48.18 -13.75 8.18
N LEU A 224 -48.07 -13.84 6.85
CA LEU A 224 -48.61 -14.95 6.06
C LEU A 224 -47.99 -16.31 6.42
N VAL A 225 -46.71 -16.33 6.82
CA VAL A 225 -45.94 -17.53 7.14
C VAL A 225 -45.68 -17.74 8.64
N ALA A 226 -46.04 -16.77 9.48
CA ALA A 226 -45.58 -16.70 10.88
C ALA A 226 -45.86 -17.95 11.72
N TYR A 227 -47.03 -18.57 11.55
CA TYR A 227 -47.41 -19.77 12.30
C TYR A 227 -47.01 -21.09 11.62
N GLU A 228 -46.48 -21.04 10.39
CA GLU A 228 -46.29 -22.23 9.53
C GLU A 228 -45.28 -23.21 10.11
N ASN A 229 -44.29 -22.74 10.89
CA ASN A 229 -43.37 -23.64 11.59
C ASN A 229 -44.10 -24.54 12.60
N LEU A 230 -45.02 -23.98 13.39
CA LEU A 230 -45.86 -24.76 14.33
C LEU A 230 -46.81 -25.69 13.59
N HIS A 231 -47.34 -25.26 12.44
CA HIS A 231 -48.11 -26.13 11.58
C HIS A 231 -47.26 -27.30 11.03
N GLY A 232 -46.01 -27.04 10.63
CA GLY A 232 -45.03 -28.06 10.25
C GLY A 232 -44.72 -29.04 11.40
N LEU A 233 -44.59 -28.55 12.63
CA LEU A 233 -44.44 -29.38 13.83
C LEU A 233 -45.67 -30.24 14.09
N LEU A 234 -46.89 -29.69 13.93
CA LEU A 234 -48.14 -30.44 14.04
C LEU A 234 -48.24 -31.54 12.99
N TRP A 235 -47.83 -31.24 11.75
CA TRP A 235 -47.74 -32.22 10.68
C TRP A 235 -46.77 -33.34 11.04
N PHE A 236 -45.53 -33.00 11.45
CA PHE A 236 -44.53 -33.98 11.86
C PHE A 236 -45.04 -34.87 13.00
N ASN A 237 -45.77 -34.28 13.96
CA ASN A 237 -46.35 -34.98 15.10
C ASN A 237 -47.45 -35.99 14.69
N THR A 238 -48.24 -35.69 13.65
CA THR A 238 -49.49 -36.42 13.34
C THR A 238 -49.53 -37.12 11.97
N GLN A 239 -48.47 -37.03 11.16
CA GLN A 239 -48.44 -37.54 9.78
C GLN A 239 -48.48 -39.08 9.64
N ALA A 240 -47.93 -39.83 10.60
CA ALA A 240 -47.63 -41.25 10.42
C ALA A 240 -48.87 -42.08 10.08
N GLN A 241 -48.71 -43.10 9.22
CA GLN A 241 -49.86 -43.84 8.74
C GLN A 241 -50.55 -44.64 9.85
N GLN A 242 -49.76 -45.36 10.64
CA GLN A 242 -50.22 -46.14 11.78
C GLN A 242 -50.36 -45.25 13.04
N PRO A 243 -51.45 -45.34 13.82
CA PRO A 243 -51.63 -44.53 15.03
C PRO A 243 -50.53 -44.70 16.08
N GLN A 244 -49.96 -45.91 16.21
CA GLN A 244 -48.90 -46.21 17.19
C GLN A 244 -47.61 -45.41 16.94
N ARG A 245 -47.29 -45.13 15.66
CA ARG A 245 -46.11 -44.36 15.24
C ARG A 245 -46.32 -42.84 15.29
N ARG A 246 -47.50 -42.35 15.69
CA ARG A 246 -47.76 -40.93 15.89
C ARG A 246 -47.37 -40.52 17.30
N PHE A 247 -46.85 -39.31 17.40
CA PHE A 247 -46.54 -38.66 18.67
C PHE A 247 -47.85 -38.13 19.32
N GLY A 248 -47.89 -38.07 20.64
CA GLY A 248 -49.07 -37.68 21.40
C GLY A 248 -49.17 -36.17 21.63
N LEU A 249 -50.14 -35.76 22.45
CA LEU A 249 -50.35 -34.35 22.80
C LEU A 249 -49.15 -33.76 23.57
N VAL A 250 -48.56 -34.54 24.47
CA VAL A 250 -47.43 -34.10 25.31
C VAL A 250 -46.22 -33.72 24.46
N GLN A 251 -45.86 -34.55 23.48
CA GLN A 251 -44.73 -34.29 22.59
C GLN A 251 -44.97 -33.03 21.75
N PHE A 252 -46.18 -32.86 21.21
CA PHE A 252 -46.56 -31.66 20.47
C PHE A 252 -46.47 -30.39 21.34
N VAL A 253 -46.98 -30.44 22.57
CA VAL A 253 -46.90 -29.33 23.52
C VAL A 253 -45.44 -29.01 23.84
N LEU A 254 -44.63 -30.02 24.15
CA LEU A 254 -43.22 -29.83 24.51
C LEU A 254 -42.43 -29.18 23.36
N ILE A 255 -42.53 -29.72 22.13
CA ILE A 255 -41.77 -29.15 21.00
C ILE A 255 -42.28 -27.76 20.60
N SER A 256 -43.58 -27.50 20.73
CA SER A 256 -44.16 -26.18 20.49
C SER A 256 -43.70 -25.16 21.52
N LEU A 257 -43.65 -25.54 22.80
CA LEU A 257 -43.13 -24.70 23.87
C LEU A 257 -41.63 -24.45 23.75
N LEU A 258 -40.84 -25.41 23.27
CA LEU A 258 -39.42 -25.18 22.95
C LEU A 258 -39.26 -24.16 21.81
N TYR A 259 -40.03 -24.30 20.73
CA TYR A 259 -40.01 -23.36 19.61
C TYR A 259 -40.46 -21.95 20.02
N LEU A 260 -41.61 -21.84 20.69
CA LEU A 260 -42.12 -20.56 21.18
C LEU A 260 -41.24 -19.98 22.28
N GLY A 261 -40.64 -20.83 23.12
CA GLY A 261 -39.64 -20.46 24.12
C GLY A 261 -38.39 -19.86 23.49
N ASN A 262 -37.88 -20.44 22.40
CA ASN A 262 -36.77 -19.85 21.63
C ASN A 262 -37.12 -18.44 21.14
N LEU A 263 -38.30 -18.26 20.52
CA LEU A 263 -38.75 -16.94 20.05
C LEU A 263 -38.97 -15.95 21.19
N LEU A 264 -39.49 -16.42 22.33
CA LEU A 264 -39.65 -15.61 23.53
C LEU A 264 -38.30 -15.17 24.08
N LEU A 265 -37.31 -16.06 24.17
CA LEU A 265 -35.96 -15.71 24.61
C LEU A 265 -35.30 -14.71 23.67
N LEU A 266 -35.47 -14.85 22.34
CA LEU A 266 -35.02 -13.86 21.37
C LEU A 266 -35.68 -12.49 21.59
N TYR A 267 -36.99 -12.46 21.82
CA TYR A 267 -37.72 -11.22 22.13
C TYR A 267 -37.26 -10.57 23.44
N LEU A 268 -37.07 -11.36 24.50
CA LEU A 268 -36.61 -10.88 25.81
C LEU A 268 -35.17 -10.34 25.74
N ARG A 269 -34.30 -10.99 24.96
CA ARG A 269 -32.94 -10.48 24.69
C ARG A 269 -33.00 -9.18 23.90
N GLN A 270 -33.80 -9.12 22.85
CA GLN A 270 -33.94 -7.92 22.01
C GLN A 270 -34.46 -6.71 22.81
N THR A 271 -35.36 -6.95 23.77
CA THR A 271 -35.91 -5.90 24.64
C THR A 271 -35.01 -5.57 25.84
N GLY A 272 -33.86 -6.23 25.98
CA GLY A 272 -32.90 -5.99 27.05
C GLY A 272 -33.33 -6.54 28.42
N MET A 273 -34.39 -7.36 28.49
CA MET A 273 -34.83 -7.99 29.74
C MET A 273 -33.89 -9.09 30.22
N ILE A 274 -33.08 -9.64 29.31
CA ILE A 274 -32.10 -10.70 29.58
C ILE A 274 -30.77 -10.32 28.92
N GLN A 275 -29.65 -10.54 29.63
CA GLN A 275 -28.30 -10.20 29.18
C GLN A 275 -27.40 -11.40 28.87
N PHE A 276 -27.78 -12.64 29.22
CA PHE A 276 -26.94 -13.82 28.93
C PHE A 276 -27.03 -14.24 27.46
N GLU A 277 -25.96 -14.82 26.96
CA GLU A 277 -25.92 -15.38 25.60
C GLU A 277 -26.54 -16.78 25.56
N PHE A 278 -27.36 -17.03 24.55
CA PHE A 278 -28.04 -18.31 24.33
C PHE A 278 -27.88 -18.75 22.88
N ALA A 279 -27.42 -19.98 22.68
CA ALA A 279 -27.23 -20.62 21.38
C ALA A 279 -28.54 -21.22 20.85
N GLY A 280 -29.53 -20.36 20.62
CA GLY A 280 -30.83 -20.74 20.06
C GLY A 280 -30.88 -20.83 18.54
N LEU A 281 -32.07 -21.10 18.02
CA LEU A 281 -32.36 -20.95 16.59
C LEU A 281 -32.45 -19.46 16.26
N ASP A 282 -31.59 -19.01 15.35
CA ASP A 282 -31.60 -17.65 14.82
C ASP A 282 -32.92 -17.30 14.11
N ALA A 283 -33.38 -16.06 14.23
CA ALA A 283 -34.62 -15.58 13.61
C ALA A 283 -34.63 -15.80 12.08
N LEU A 284 -33.51 -15.60 11.40
CA LEU A 284 -33.44 -15.77 9.94
C LEU A 284 -33.63 -17.23 9.52
N VAL A 285 -33.12 -18.17 10.32
CA VAL A 285 -33.32 -19.62 10.10
C VAL A 285 -34.79 -19.98 10.32
N VAL A 286 -35.40 -19.45 11.39
CA VAL A 286 -36.85 -19.62 11.66
C VAL A 286 -37.68 -19.15 10.46
N PHE A 287 -37.34 -17.99 9.89
CA PHE A 287 -38.02 -17.43 8.74
C PHE A 287 -37.79 -18.22 7.45
N LEU A 288 -36.57 -18.70 7.20
CA LEU A 288 -36.29 -19.55 6.04
C LEU A 288 -37.13 -20.84 6.09
N CYS A 289 -37.22 -21.47 7.27
CA CYS A 289 -38.07 -22.64 7.48
C CYS A 289 -39.55 -22.31 7.26
N SER A 290 -40.06 -21.19 7.79
CA SER A 290 -41.47 -20.84 7.66
C SER A 290 -41.84 -20.47 6.21
N ALA A 291 -40.95 -19.78 5.49
CA ALA A 291 -41.12 -19.47 4.08
C ALA A 291 -41.15 -20.74 3.19
N LEU A 292 -40.41 -21.79 3.56
CA LEU A 292 -40.45 -23.07 2.86
C LEU A 292 -41.73 -23.86 3.19
N VAL A 293 -42.05 -23.99 4.49
CA VAL A 293 -43.22 -24.76 4.96
C VAL A 293 -44.53 -24.08 4.54
N GLY A 294 -44.54 -22.75 4.50
CA GLY A 294 -45.73 -21.94 4.20
C GLY A 294 -46.30 -22.15 2.81
N LEU A 295 -45.50 -22.59 1.82
CA LEU A 295 -46.03 -22.95 0.51
C LEU A 295 -46.96 -24.18 0.59
N TRP A 296 -46.67 -25.13 1.49
CA TRP A 296 -47.55 -26.28 1.73
C TRP A 296 -48.78 -25.92 2.56
N GLY A 297 -48.60 -25.09 3.61
CA GLY A 297 -49.70 -24.57 4.40
C GLY A 297 -50.69 -23.78 3.55
N LEU A 298 -50.18 -22.97 2.61
CA LEU A 298 -50.98 -22.23 1.64
C LEU A 298 -51.90 -23.15 0.84
N LYS A 299 -51.40 -24.27 0.32
CA LYS A 299 -52.24 -25.24 -0.41
C LYS A 299 -53.34 -25.85 0.46
N GLN A 300 -53.03 -26.19 1.71
CA GLN A 300 -53.99 -26.85 2.61
C GLN A 300 -55.14 -25.91 3.01
N ARG A 301 -54.89 -24.61 3.15
CA ARG A 301 -55.92 -23.61 3.50
C ARG A 301 -56.71 -23.07 2.30
N GLN A 302 -56.63 -23.71 1.12
CA GLN A 302 -57.31 -23.28 -0.10
C GLN A 302 -58.83 -23.06 0.09
N LEU A 303 -59.49 -23.89 0.90
CA LEU A 303 -60.92 -23.76 1.20
C LEU A 303 -61.31 -22.37 1.72
N HIS A 304 -60.41 -21.69 2.45
CA HIS A 304 -60.68 -20.39 3.08
C HIS A 304 -60.54 -19.21 2.12
N TYR A 305 -59.70 -19.33 1.08
CA TYR A 305 -59.46 -18.24 0.13
C TYR A 305 -59.91 -18.55 -1.29
N THR A 306 -60.45 -19.74 -1.58
CA THR A 306 -60.87 -20.15 -2.93
C THR A 306 -61.92 -19.23 -3.57
N ARG A 307 -62.64 -18.44 -2.75
CA ARG A 307 -63.56 -17.39 -3.22
C ARG A 307 -62.84 -16.26 -3.95
N PHE A 308 -61.59 -16.01 -3.61
CA PHE A 308 -60.79 -14.90 -4.12
C PHE A 308 -59.65 -15.36 -5.03
N PHE A 309 -58.96 -16.45 -4.67
CA PHE A 309 -57.78 -16.94 -5.38
C PHE A 309 -57.84 -18.45 -5.55
N ARG A 310 -57.34 -18.99 -6.66
CA ARG A 310 -57.00 -20.41 -6.77
C ARG A 310 -55.53 -20.59 -6.45
N PHE A 311 -55.19 -21.76 -5.88
CA PHE A 311 -53.84 -22.03 -5.42
C PHE A 311 -52.84 -22.00 -6.59
N GLU A 312 -53.18 -22.68 -7.68
CA GLU A 312 -52.30 -22.92 -8.82
C GLU A 312 -52.09 -21.70 -9.71
N THR A 313 -53.01 -20.73 -9.71
CA THR A 313 -53.02 -19.62 -10.68
C THR A 313 -52.72 -18.26 -10.08
N GLU A 314 -53.19 -17.96 -8.87
CA GLU A 314 -52.96 -16.66 -8.22
C GLU A 314 -52.18 -16.76 -6.90
N ALA A 315 -52.53 -17.70 -6.00
CA ALA A 315 -51.98 -17.68 -4.65
C ALA A 315 -50.49 -18.10 -4.59
N ALA A 316 -50.11 -19.19 -5.26
CA ALA A 316 -48.71 -19.65 -5.30
C ALA A 316 -47.74 -18.63 -5.94
N PRO A 317 -48.01 -18.02 -7.11
CA PRO A 317 -47.12 -17.00 -7.65
C PRO A 317 -47.11 -15.71 -6.83
N LEU A 318 -48.23 -15.28 -6.24
CA LEU A 318 -48.24 -14.13 -5.34
C LEU A 318 -47.35 -14.37 -4.11
N TYR A 319 -47.40 -15.58 -3.55
CA TYR A 319 -46.50 -16.01 -2.47
C TYR A 319 -45.03 -15.89 -2.88
N LEU A 320 -44.69 -16.36 -4.08
CA LEU A 320 -43.32 -16.28 -4.61
C LEU A 320 -42.89 -14.84 -4.92
N VAL A 321 -43.78 -13.94 -5.35
CA VAL A 321 -43.46 -12.50 -5.53
C VAL A 321 -43.15 -11.85 -4.19
N LEU A 322 -43.96 -12.12 -3.17
CA LEU A 322 -43.72 -11.61 -1.81
C LEU A 322 -42.43 -12.18 -1.21
N ALA A 323 -42.16 -13.47 -1.42
CA ALA A 323 -40.90 -14.10 -1.03
C ALA A 323 -39.71 -13.45 -1.76
N LEU A 324 -39.82 -13.23 -3.07
CA LEU A 324 -38.77 -12.59 -3.87
C LEU A 324 -38.45 -11.21 -3.31
N LEU A 325 -39.45 -10.35 -3.11
CA LEU A 325 -39.27 -9.01 -2.55
C LEU A 325 -38.64 -9.04 -1.16
N THR A 326 -39.10 -9.96 -0.30
CA THR A 326 -38.61 -10.07 1.07
C THR A 326 -37.14 -10.48 1.12
N PHE A 327 -36.77 -11.54 0.41
CA PHE A 327 -35.38 -12.02 0.38
C PHE A 327 -34.47 -11.10 -0.41
N LEU A 328 -34.98 -10.41 -1.44
CA LEU A 328 -34.22 -9.40 -2.18
C LEU A 328 -33.86 -8.21 -1.29
N ASN A 329 -34.80 -7.68 -0.50
CA ASN A 329 -34.55 -6.56 0.41
C ASN A 329 -33.66 -6.94 1.59
N LEU A 330 -33.86 -8.14 2.13
CA LEU A 330 -32.96 -8.65 3.16
C LEU A 330 -31.53 -8.86 2.61
N ALA A 331 -31.38 -9.40 1.40
CA ALA A 331 -30.08 -9.58 0.76
C ALA A 331 -29.39 -8.24 0.49
N TYR A 332 -30.12 -7.23 0.03
CA TYR A 332 -29.59 -5.88 -0.19
C TYR A 332 -29.14 -5.23 1.11
N ALA A 333 -29.91 -5.38 2.19
CA ALA A 333 -29.51 -4.90 3.52
C ALA A 333 -28.21 -5.54 4.01
N PHE A 334 -28.00 -6.83 3.74
CA PHE A 334 -26.73 -7.51 4.03
C PHE A 334 -25.58 -6.99 3.17
N LEU A 335 -25.79 -6.88 1.85
CA LEU A 335 -24.76 -6.43 0.90
C LEU A 335 -24.28 -5.00 1.18
N LEU A 336 -25.14 -4.15 1.72
CA LEU A 336 -24.82 -2.78 2.12
C LEU A 336 -24.45 -2.61 3.59
N ALA A 337 -24.22 -3.72 4.30
CA ALA A 337 -23.91 -3.74 5.73
C ALA A 337 -24.88 -2.87 6.58
N ASN A 338 -26.15 -2.79 6.19
CA ASN A 338 -27.14 -1.92 6.83
C ASN A 338 -27.72 -2.60 8.08
N ASP A 339 -26.94 -2.59 9.16
CA ASP A 339 -27.22 -3.34 10.39
C ASP A 339 -28.55 -2.98 11.07
N PRO A 340 -29.03 -1.71 11.11
CA PRO A 340 -30.36 -1.42 11.65
C PRO A 340 -31.47 -2.07 10.84
N LEU A 341 -31.36 -2.09 9.50
CA LEU A 341 -32.39 -2.68 8.66
C LEU A 341 -32.41 -4.20 8.82
N VAL A 342 -31.24 -4.85 8.85
CA VAL A 342 -31.12 -6.28 9.17
C VAL A 342 -31.73 -6.59 10.54
N ASN A 343 -31.47 -5.75 11.54
CA ASN A 343 -32.07 -5.89 12.86
C ASN A 343 -33.59 -5.67 12.82
N ALA A 344 -34.11 -4.73 12.03
CA ALA A 344 -35.55 -4.55 11.84
C ALA A 344 -36.20 -5.81 11.25
N TYR A 345 -35.56 -6.46 10.27
CA TYR A 345 -36.01 -7.74 9.73
C TYR A 345 -36.02 -8.85 10.78
N ARG A 346 -34.94 -9.00 11.55
CA ARG A 346 -34.87 -9.97 12.67
C ARG A 346 -35.96 -9.72 13.70
N SER A 347 -36.14 -8.48 14.11
CA SER A 347 -37.19 -8.01 15.03
C SER A 347 -38.57 -8.36 14.50
N ALA A 348 -38.87 -8.02 13.24
CA ALA A 348 -40.15 -8.30 12.60
C ALA A 348 -40.46 -9.80 12.58
N ILE A 349 -39.47 -10.64 12.25
CA ILE A 349 -39.60 -12.09 12.27
C ILE A 349 -39.94 -12.57 13.68
N ILE A 350 -39.18 -12.14 14.69
CA ILE A 350 -39.38 -12.56 16.09
C ILE A 350 -40.80 -12.22 16.55
N VAL A 351 -41.22 -10.96 16.42
CA VAL A 351 -42.53 -10.53 16.96
C VAL A 351 -43.70 -11.14 16.18
N THR A 352 -43.60 -11.27 14.85
CA THR A 352 -44.66 -11.90 14.04
C THR A 352 -44.77 -13.39 14.35
N HIS A 353 -43.66 -14.13 14.33
CA HIS A 353 -43.67 -15.57 14.56
C HIS A 353 -44.07 -15.93 15.98
N LEU A 354 -43.71 -15.11 16.98
CA LEU A 354 -44.14 -15.31 18.36
C LEU A 354 -45.63 -15.01 18.51
N ALA A 355 -46.12 -13.87 18.03
CA ALA A 355 -47.51 -13.46 18.20
C ALA A 355 -48.50 -14.42 17.50
N TYR A 356 -48.30 -14.68 16.20
CA TYR A 356 -49.16 -15.60 15.45
C TYR A 356 -48.88 -17.07 15.80
N GLY A 357 -47.66 -17.40 16.24
CA GLY A 357 -47.33 -18.75 16.73
C GLY A 357 -48.05 -19.10 18.03
N VAL A 358 -48.03 -18.21 19.03
CA VAL A 358 -48.81 -18.38 20.26
C VAL A 358 -50.30 -18.49 19.93
N ALA A 359 -50.78 -17.65 19.02
CA ALA A 359 -52.19 -17.68 18.63
C ALA A 359 -52.60 -18.99 17.95
N PHE A 360 -51.78 -19.49 17.04
CA PHE A 360 -52.01 -20.77 16.39
C PHE A 360 -51.88 -21.95 17.36
N PHE A 361 -50.93 -21.89 18.29
CA PHE A 361 -50.76 -22.93 19.32
C PHE A 361 -52.03 -23.06 20.20
N ILE A 362 -52.56 -21.94 20.69
CA ILE A 362 -53.82 -21.91 21.46
C ILE A 362 -54.97 -22.45 20.61
N TYR A 363 -55.10 -21.99 19.36
CA TYR A 363 -56.11 -22.48 18.42
C TYR A 363 -56.07 -24.00 18.23
N VAL A 364 -54.87 -24.60 18.10
CA VAL A 364 -54.70 -26.04 17.94
C VAL A 364 -55.07 -26.80 19.21
N LEU A 365 -54.67 -26.30 20.39
CA LEU A 365 -55.01 -26.95 21.66
C LEU A 365 -56.51 -26.95 21.92
N VAL A 366 -57.19 -25.83 21.71
CA VAL A 366 -58.63 -25.68 21.97
C VAL A 366 -59.46 -26.52 20.99
N ASN A 367 -59.16 -26.47 19.69
CA ASN A 367 -59.96 -27.19 18.69
C ASN A 367 -59.61 -28.68 18.59
N PHE A 368 -58.32 -29.03 18.70
CA PHE A 368 -57.83 -30.35 18.28
C PHE A 368 -57.04 -31.12 19.35
N GLY A 369 -56.83 -30.55 20.54
CA GLY A 369 -56.15 -31.23 21.66
C GLY A 369 -56.66 -32.65 21.94
N PRO A 370 -57.99 -32.89 22.02
CA PRO A 370 -58.55 -34.22 22.20
C PRO A 370 -58.19 -35.19 21.05
N LEU A 371 -58.19 -34.71 19.80
CA LEU A 371 -57.86 -35.53 18.63
C LEU A 371 -56.36 -35.88 18.59
N ILE A 372 -55.48 -34.98 19.02
CA ILE A 372 -54.04 -35.26 19.16
C ILE A 372 -53.81 -36.28 20.28
N LYS A 373 -54.54 -36.19 21.40
CA LYS A 373 -54.48 -37.17 22.50
C LYS A 373 -54.91 -38.57 22.04
N GLN A 374 -55.89 -38.65 21.13
CA GLN A 374 -56.33 -39.88 20.46
C GLN A 374 -55.41 -40.31 19.30
N LYS A 375 -54.28 -39.62 19.08
CA LYS A 375 -53.33 -39.87 17.99
C LYS A 375 -53.97 -39.88 16.61
N LEU A 376 -54.93 -39.00 16.33
CA LEU A 376 -55.54 -38.85 15.00
C LEU A 376 -54.69 -37.96 14.08
N ARG A 377 -54.97 -37.99 12.76
CA ARG A 377 -54.24 -37.21 11.75
C ARG A 377 -54.74 -35.76 11.71
N VAL A 378 -54.48 -35.01 12.77
CA VAL A 378 -54.99 -33.64 12.95
C VAL A 378 -54.54 -32.69 11.85
N PHE A 379 -53.33 -32.85 11.31
CA PHE A 379 -52.84 -32.01 10.21
C PHE A 379 -53.78 -31.96 8.98
N LYS A 380 -54.63 -32.97 8.77
CA LYS A 380 -55.59 -32.97 7.65
C LYS A 380 -56.83 -32.11 7.88
N VAL A 381 -57.18 -31.87 9.14
CA VAL A 381 -58.44 -31.22 9.56
C VAL A 381 -58.18 -29.93 10.34
N VAL A 382 -56.93 -29.48 10.41
CA VAL A 382 -56.52 -28.31 11.21
C VAL A 382 -57.21 -27.01 10.78
N TYR A 383 -57.73 -26.95 9.56
CA TYR A 383 -58.46 -25.79 9.02
C TYR A 383 -59.99 -25.95 9.06
N ASP A 384 -60.51 -27.03 9.64
CA ASP A 384 -61.94 -27.29 9.84
C ASP A 384 -62.27 -27.33 11.36
N PRO A 385 -62.24 -26.18 12.05
CA PRO A 385 -62.41 -26.12 13.50
C PRO A 385 -63.84 -26.39 13.97
N ARG A 386 -63.99 -26.83 15.23
CA ARG A 386 -65.29 -27.03 15.89
C ARG A 386 -65.63 -25.98 16.94
N GLN A 387 -64.62 -25.32 17.52
CA GLN A 387 -64.78 -24.38 18.63
C GLN A 387 -64.37 -22.96 18.23
N LEU A 388 -63.06 -22.70 18.05
CA LEU A 388 -62.57 -21.39 17.64
C LEU A 388 -62.42 -21.34 16.12
N PRO A 389 -63.09 -20.41 15.41
CA PRO A 389 -62.92 -20.24 13.97
C PRO A 389 -61.47 -19.90 13.59
N TYR A 390 -61.01 -20.33 12.41
CA TYR A 390 -59.62 -20.15 11.99
C TYR A 390 -59.16 -18.67 11.92
N PHE A 391 -60.04 -17.73 11.58
CA PHE A 391 -59.70 -16.30 11.54
C PHE A 391 -59.25 -15.74 12.91
N THR A 392 -59.60 -16.40 14.02
CA THR A 392 -59.19 -16.01 15.38
C THR A 392 -57.68 -16.03 15.56
N VAL A 393 -56.95 -16.89 14.83
CA VAL A 393 -55.48 -16.91 14.83
C VAL A 393 -54.93 -15.58 14.35
N TYR A 394 -55.49 -15.03 13.27
CA TYR A 394 -55.06 -13.74 12.74
C TYR A 394 -55.51 -12.58 13.64
N LEU A 395 -56.73 -12.61 14.17
CA LEU A 395 -57.21 -11.58 15.09
C LEU A 395 -56.35 -11.50 16.36
N MET A 396 -56.20 -12.62 17.07
CA MET A 396 -55.44 -12.67 18.31
C MET A 396 -53.94 -12.43 18.07
N GLY A 397 -53.38 -12.99 17.00
CA GLY A 397 -52.00 -12.74 16.61
C GLY A 397 -51.74 -11.27 16.30
N THR A 398 -52.68 -10.56 15.66
CA THR A 398 -52.55 -9.13 15.39
C THR A 398 -52.62 -8.30 16.67
N VAL A 399 -53.53 -8.63 17.60
CA VAL A 399 -53.60 -7.97 18.92
C VAL A 399 -52.29 -8.18 19.70
N LEU A 400 -51.79 -9.42 19.76
CA LEU A 400 -50.51 -9.74 20.40
C LEU A 400 -49.34 -9.00 19.75
N LEU A 401 -49.29 -8.93 18.42
CA LEU A 401 -48.28 -8.19 17.67
C LEU A 401 -48.27 -6.71 18.06
N VAL A 402 -49.45 -6.06 18.07
CA VAL A 402 -49.57 -4.65 18.47
C VAL A 402 -49.09 -4.44 19.90
N VAL A 403 -49.51 -5.29 20.85
CA VAL A 403 -49.08 -5.22 22.25
C VAL A 403 -47.55 -5.37 22.36
N MET A 404 -46.96 -6.31 21.63
CA MET A 404 -45.51 -6.53 21.66
C MET A 404 -44.72 -5.37 21.05
N VAL A 405 -45.21 -4.77 19.96
CA VAL A 405 -44.59 -3.58 19.33
C VAL A 405 -44.65 -2.39 20.29
N LEU A 406 -45.81 -2.14 20.90
CA LEU A 406 -45.99 -1.09 21.91
C LEU A 406 -45.06 -1.29 23.11
N ARG A 407 -44.98 -2.52 23.62
CA ARG A 407 -44.11 -2.85 24.76
C ARG A 407 -42.62 -2.77 24.43
N SER A 408 -42.26 -2.91 23.16
CA SER A 408 -40.89 -2.69 22.68
C SER A 408 -40.56 -1.23 22.38
N ASN A 409 -41.41 -0.27 22.78
CA ASN A 409 -41.26 1.16 22.49
C ASN A 409 -41.02 1.44 21.00
N TYR A 410 -41.72 0.73 20.11
CA TYR A 410 -41.58 0.87 18.66
C TYR A 410 -40.16 0.61 18.12
N ALA A 411 -39.33 -0.18 18.81
CA ALA A 411 -37.95 -0.49 18.38
C ALA A 411 -37.88 -0.97 16.93
N LEU A 412 -38.83 -1.80 16.49
CA LEU A 412 -38.93 -2.26 15.10
C LEU A 412 -39.04 -1.10 14.09
N TYR A 413 -39.87 -0.10 14.40
CA TYR A 413 -40.08 1.06 13.54
C TYR A 413 -38.82 1.93 13.48
N PHE A 414 -38.20 2.22 14.64
CA PHE A 414 -36.99 3.03 14.69
C PHE A 414 -35.78 2.37 14.03
N GLN A 415 -35.63 1.04 14.15
CA GLN A 415 -34.60 0.27 13.44
C GLN A 415 -34.79 0.34 11.92
N HIS A 416 -36.03 0.20 11.44
CA HIS A 416 -36.34 0.36 10.02
C HIS A 416 -36.06 1.80 9.56
N GLN A 417 -36.49 2.81 10.32
CA GLN A 417 -36.27 4.21 9.98
C GLN A 417 -34.77 4.56 9.94
N ALA A 418 -33.99 4.04 10.89
CA ALA A 418 -32.52 4.16 10.87
C ALA A 418 -31.93 3.55 9.59
N GLY A 419 -32.37 2.34 9.22
CA GLY A 419 -31.92 1.68 7.99
C GLY A 419 -32.31 2.44 6.72
N TYR A 420 -33.51 3.02 6.70
CA TYR A 420 -33.97 3.87 5.60
C TYR A 420 -33.14 5.16 5.49
N TYR A 421 -32.83 5.81 6.61
CA TYR A 421 -31.97 7.00 6.59
C TYR A 421 -30.53 6.69 6.19
N ASN A 422 -29.97 5.52 6.52
CA ASN A 422 -28.68 5.08 5.97
C ASN A 422 -28.71 5.06 4.44
N TYR A 423 -29.78 4.52 3.85
CA TYR A 423 -29.94 4.48 2.39
C TYR A 423 -30.13 5.87 1.76
N LEU A 424 -30.80 6.80 2.45
CA LEU A 424 -30.85 8.19 1.98
C LEU A 424 -29.46 8.85 2.07
N GLY A 425 -28.73 8.62 3.16
CA GLY A 425 -27.34 9.05 3.29
C GLY A 425 -26.45 8.56 2.14
N ASP A 426 -26.62 7.30 1.72
CA ASP A 426 -25.90 6.73 0.57
C ASP A 426 -26.21 7.46 -0.75
N VAL A 427 -27.48 7.84 -0.98
CA VAL A 427 -27.89 8.60 -2.18
C VAL A 427 -27.27 9.98 -2.16
N TYR A 428 -27.50 10.75 -1.09
CA TYR A 428 -27.04 12.15 -1.02
C TYR A 428 -25.52 12.28 -0.99
N ARG A 429 -24.82 11.30 -0.41
CA ARG A 429 -23.35 11.26 -0.42
C ARG A 429 -22.78 11.20 -1.85
N GLN A 430 -23.50 10.59 -2.78
CA GLN A 430 -23.04 10.43 -4.17
C GLN A 430 -23.54 11.53 -5.11
N THR A 431 -24.60 12.25 -4.72
CA THR A 431 -25.21 13.29 -5.57
C THR A 431 -24.77 14.71 -5.22
N GLU A 432 -24.34 14.96 -3.99
CA GLU A 432 -23.89 16.28 -3.55
C GLU A 432 -22.37 16.45 -3.72
N GLU A 433 -21.93 17.64 -4.14
CA GLU A 433 -20.51 18.00 -4.13
C GLU A 433 -19.98 18.16 -2.70
N THR A 434 -20.82 18.70 -1.81
CA THR A 434 -20.56 18.79 -0.36
C THR A 434 -21.69 18.05 0.38
N PRO A 435 -21.40 16.88 0.99
CA PRO A 435 -22.44 15.93 1.42
C PRO A 435 -23.11 16.30 2.76
N LEU A 436 -23.66 17.52 2.88
CA LEU A 436 -24.34 18.02 4.08
C LEU A 436 -25.62 17.24 4.39
N LEU A 437 -26.43 16.94 3.36
CA LEU A 437 -27.65 16.15 3.57
C LEU A 437 -27.30 14.71 3.94
N ALA A 438 -26.23 14.16 3.38
CA ALA A 438 -25.78 12.83 3.74
C ALA A 438 -25.39 12.75 5.23
N GLU A 439 -24.63 13.73 5.72
CA GLU A 439 -24.27 13.83 7.14
C GLU A 439 -25.53 13.90 8.02
N GLN A 440 -26.49 14.75 7.65
CA GLN A 440 -27.76 14.88 8.36
C GLN A 440 -28.51 13.53 8.41
N PHE A 441 -28.63 12.83 7.28
CA PHE A 441 -29.33 11.54 7.23
C PHE A 441 -28.61 10.45 8.02
N TYR A 442 -27.27 10.38 8.00
CA TYR A 442 -26.56 9.42 8.85
C TYR A 442 -26.67 9.77 10.34
N ASN A 443 -26.66 11.05 10.70
CA ASN A 443 -26.90 11.48 12.08
C ASN A 443 -28.32 11.09 12.53
N GLU A 444 -29.35 11.37 11.72
CA GLU A 444 -30.72 10.92 11.98
C GLU A 444 -30.77 9.40 12.14
N ALA A 445 -30.12 8.64 11.25
CA ALA A 445 -30.03 7.19 11.35
C ALA A 445 -29.40 6.71 12.67
N SER A 446 -28.36 7.39 13.13
CA SER A 446 -27.67 7.11 14.40
C SER A 446 -28.53 7.45 15.62
N VAL A 447 -29.37 8.48 15.54
CA VAL A 447 -30.30 8.87 16.60
C VAL A 447 -31.44 7.86 16.72
N GLN A 448 -32.00 7.42 15.59
CA GLN A 448 -33.10 6.45 15.57
C GLN A 448 -32.67 5.07 16.09
N SER A 449 -31.42 4.66 15.86
CA SER A 449 -30.89 3.39 16.36
C SER A 449 -29.53 3.56 17.03
N ARG A 450 -29.49 3.47 18.37
CA ARG A 450 -28.28 3.68 19.16
C ARG A 450 -27.09 2.80 18.73
N ASN A 451 -27.33 1.58 18.31
CA ASN A 451 -26.26 0.63 17.93
C ASN A 451 -26.03 0.55 16.42
N ASN A 452 -26.34 1.62 15.68
CA ASN A 452 -26.17 1.70 14.22
C ASN A 452 -24.68 1.87 13.86
N GLN A 453 -24.02 0.76 13.58
CA GLN A 453 -22.60 0.77 13.20
C GLN A 453 -22.42 1.34 11.80
N ARG A 454 -23.33 1.01 10.87
CA ARG A 454 -23.30 1.49 9.50
C ARG A 454 -23.24 3.01 9.42
N SER A 455 -24.12 3.73 10.13
CA SER A 455 -24.09 5.21 10.15
C SER A 455 -22.85 5.76 10.83
N SER A 456 -22.43 5.13 11.93
CA SER A 456 -21.27 5.59 12.71
C SER A 456 -19.99 5.53 11.88
N PHE A 457 -19.78 4.46 11.12
CA PHE A 457 -18.64 4.32 10.22
C PHE A 457 -18.78 5.18 8.97
N SER A 458 -19.98 5.38 8.41
CA SER A 458 -20.17 6.38 7.35
C SER A 458 -19.76 7.77 7.79
N LEU A 459 -20.19 8.20 8.98
CA LEU A 459 -19.87 9.52 9.53
C LEU A 459 -18.38 9.64 9.82
N ALA A 460 -17.77 8.60 10.42
CA ALA A 460 -16.33 8.57 10.66
C ALA A 460 -15.54 8.72 9.35
N ASP A 461 -15.93 7.99 8.30
CA ASP A 461 -15.33 8.07 6.97
C ASP A 461 -15.54 9.46 6.31
N MET A 462 -16.72 10.08 6.48
CA MET A 462 -16.96 11.46 6.02
C MET A 462 -16.06 12.47 6.76
N TYR A 463 -15.91 12.32 8.09
CA TYR A 463 -15.02 13.18 8.87
C TYR A 463 -13.55 12.99 8.50
N HIS A 464 -13.15 11.77 8.15
CA HIS A 464 -11.82 11.49 7.63
C HIS A 464 -11.53 12.23 6.33
N GLN A 465 -12.43 12.09 5.35
CA GLN A 465 -12.32 12.75 4.05
C GLN A 465 -12.31 14.28 4.20
N GLY A 466 -13.02 14.81 5.20
CA GLY A 466 -13.01 16.23 5.56
C GLY A 466 -11.82 16.69 6.41
N GLY A 467 -10.88 15.80 6.79
CA GLY A 467 -9.74 16.12 7.66
C GLY A 467 -10.12 16.44 9.12
N MET A 468 -11.33 16.09 9.56
CA MET A 468 -11.90 16.41 10.87
C MET A 468 -11.55 15.36 11.93
N ARG A 469 -10.25 15.14 12.20
CA ARG A 469 -9.72 14.08 13.09
C ARG A 469 -10.44 13.97 14.44
N SER A 470 -10.74 15.10 15.10
CA SER A 470 -11.39 15.10 16.41
C SER A 470 -12.84 14.59 16.37
N LEU A 471 -13.60 14.95 15.32
CA LEU A 471 -14.98 14.47 15.15
C LEU A 471 -15.01 12.98 14.78
N GLU A 472 -14.07 12.55 13.93
CA GLU A 472 -13.88 11.14 13.60
C GLU A 472 -13.58 10.30 14.85
N MET A 473 -12.62 10.74 15.66
CA MET A 473 -12.23 10.04 16.89
C MET A 473 -13.39 9.94 17.88
N ASN A 474 -14.09 11.05 18.14
CA ASN A 474 -15.25 11.05 19.05
C ASN A 474 -16.35 10.11 18.56
N ARG A 475 -16.63 10.09 17.26
CA ARG A 475 -17.66 9.21 16.68
C ARG A 475 -17.29 7.75 16.80
N LEU A 476 -16.02 7.40 16.53
CA LEU A 476 -15.53 6.03 16.65
C LEU A 476 -15.53 5.53 18.10
N GLN A 477 -15.10 6.37 19.04
CA GLN A 477 -15.15 6.05 20.47
C GLN A 477 -16.58 5.78 20.93
N GLU A 478 -17.52 6.66 20.59
CA GLU A 478 -18.95 6.48 20.89
C GLU A 478 -19.50 5.18 20.28
N ALA A 479 -19.12 4.85 19.04
CA ALA A 479 -19.56 3.63 18.38
C ALA A 479 -19.00 2.37 19.08
N LEU A 480 -17.72 2.39 19.48
CA LEU A 480 -17.03 1.28 20.14
C LEU A 480 -17.52 1.08 21.59
N GLU A 481 -17.82 2.14 22.32
CA GLU A 481 -18.45 2.05 23.65
C GLU A 481 -19.80 1.32 23.61
N ARG A 482 -20.55 1.53 22.53
CA ARG A 482 -21.88 0.91 22.34
C ARG A 482 -21.79 -0.52 21.82
N LYS A 483 -20.93 -0.75 20.82
CA LYS A 483 -20.73 -2.08 20.21
C LYS A 483 -19.30 -2.19 19.66
N PRO A 484 -18.37 -2.79 20.44
CA PRO A 484 -16.99 -3.00 20.00
C PRO A 484 -16.92 -3.84 18.74
N THR A 485 -16.07 -3.46 17.78
CA THR A 485 -15.75 -4.26 16.59
C THR A 485 -14.28 -4.13 16.21
N PRO A 486 -13.68 -5.16 15.58
CA PRO A 486 -12.31 -5.10 15.13
C PRO A 486 -12.06 -3.94 14.15
N GLU A 487 -12.96 -3.70 13.20
CA GLU A 487 -12.81 -2.67 12.17
C GLU A 487 -12.86 -1.27 12.77
N GLY A 488 -13.75 -1.04 13.74
CA GLY A 488 -13.83 0.23 14.46
C GLY A 488 -12.55 0.52 15.25
N TYR A 489 -11.97 -0.50 15.91
CA TYR A 489 -10.68 -0.36 16.59
C TYR A 489 -9.53 -0.13 15.61
N LEU A 490 -9.50 -0.81 14.46
CA LEU A 490 -8.49 -0.58 13.42
C LEU A 490 -8.54 0.85 12.89
N ARG A 491 -9.75 1.37 12.65
CA ARG A 491 -9.93 2.76 12.21
C ARG A 491 -9.50 3.75 13.28
N LEU A 492 -9.94 3.56 14.53
CA LEU A 492 -9.53 4.41 15.64
C LEU A 492 -8.01 4.39 15.84
N ALA A 493 -7.39 3.22 15.79
CA ALA A 493 -5.94 3.06 15.89
C ALA A 493 -5.19 3.82 14.77
N SER A 494 -5.72 3.80 13.54
CA SER A 494 -5.12 4.49 12.40
C SER A 494 -5.06 6.03 12.56
N LEU A 495 -5.85 6.61 13.47
CA LEU A 495 -5.81 8.03 13.77
C LEU A 495 -4.61 8.44 14.63
N PHE A 496 -3.88 7.51 15.24
CA PHE A 496 -2.68 7.80 16.03
C PHE A 496 -1.43 7.70 15.17
N THR A 497 -0.98 8.84 14.64
CA THR A 497 0.12 8.90 13.65
C THR A 497 1.42 9.48 14.21
N SER A 498 1.40 10.06 15.41
CA SER A 498 2.55 10.76 15.98
C SER A 498 3.20 9.97 17.12
N SER A 499 4.49 10.21 17.36
CA SER A 499 5.21 9.61 18.49
C SER A 499 4.64 10.04 19.86
N SER A 500 4.02 11.22 19.94
CA SER A 500 3.31 11.68 21.14
C SER A 500 2.07 10.84 21.46
N ASP A 501 1.46 10.22 20.45
CA ASP A 501 0.24 9.41 20.60
C ASP A 501 0.53 7.94 20.96
N LEU A 502 1.81 7.55 21.09
CA LEU A 502 2.24 6.16 21.23
C LEU A 502 1.50 5.41 22.35
N PHE A 503 1.34 6.02 23.52
CA PHE A 503 0.69 5.37 24.67
C PHE A 503 -0.81 5.16 24.45
N ASP A 504 -1.50 6.14 23.87
CA ASP A 504 -2.93 6.02 23.56
C ASP A 504 -3.15 5.00 22.44
N HIS A 505 -2.30 5.00 21.41
CA HIS A 505 -2.30 4.00 20.34
C HIS A 505 -2.13 2.58 20.92
N LEU A 506 -1.15 2.40 21.80
CA LEU A 506 -0.89 1.11 22.44
C LEU A 506 -2.07 0.66 23.31
N LYS A 507 -2.67 1.58 24.06
CA LYS A 507 -3.85 1.31 24.90
C LYS A 507 -5.05 0.86 24.04
N VAL A 508 -5.34 1.55 22.95
CA VAL A 508 -6.46 1.23 22.05
C VAL A 508 -6.26 -0.16 21.42
N LEU A 509 -5.06 -0.46 20.89
CA LEU A 509 -4.80 -1.77 20.29
C LEU A 509 -4.75 -2.90 21.34
N GLN A 510 -4.25 -2.65 22.54
CA GLN A 510 -4.32 -3.62 23.64
C GLN A 510 -5.77 -3.94 24.04
N GLU A 511 -6.62 -2.91 24.16
CA GLU A 511 -8.04 -3.10 24.44
C GLU A 511 -8.74 -3.88 23.32
N ALA A 512 -8.41 -3.57 22.06
CA ALA A 512 -8.91 -4.27 20.89
C ALA A 512 -8.51 -5.75 20.90
N VAL A 513 -7.23 -6.07 21.14
CA VAL A 513 -6.73 -7.46 21.23
C VAL A 513 -7.29 -8.18 22.46
N LYS A 514 -7.50 -7.49 23.58
CA LYS A 514 -8.18 -8.08 24.75
C LYS A 514 -9.62 -8.48 24.43
N THR A 515 -10.31 -7.68 23.62
CA THR A 515 -11.70 -7.93 23.20
C THR A 515 -11.77 -8.97 22.07
N PHE A 516 -10.77 -8.98 21.18
CA PHE A 516 -10.68 -9.84 20.00
C PHE A 516 -9.31 -10.55 19.92
N PRO A 517 -9.05 -11.53 20.81
CA PRO A 517 -7.71 -12.11 20.98
C PRO A 517 -7.20 -12.88 19.77
N ASP A 518 -8.09 -13.40 18.92
CA ASP A 518 -7.73 -14.21 17.75
C ASP A 518 -7.77 -13.39 16.43
N HIS A 519 -7.94 -12.07 16.49
CA HIS A 519 -8.08 -11.24 15.30
C HIS A 519 -6.71 -10.84 14.73
N ALA A 520 -6.22 -11.60 13.74
CA ALA A 520 -4.89 -11.45 13.15
C ALA A 520 -4.51 -10.00 12.73
N PRO A 521 -5.39 -9.20 12.08
CA PRO A 521 -5.09 -7.80 11.78
C PRO A 521 -4.78 -6.92 12.99
N LEU A 522 -5.47 -7.13 14.12
CA LEU A 522 -5.25 -6.36 15.35
C LEU A 522 -3.94 -6.78 16.03
N LEU A 523 -3.69 -8.09 16.09
CA LEU A 523 -2.43 -8.65 16.60
C LEU A 523 -1.23 -8.16 15.77
N ASN A 524 -1.36 -8.11 14.45
CA ASN A 524 -0.34 -7.60 13.53
C ASN A 524 0.00 -6.14 13.84
N ASN A 525 -1.01 -5.28 13.88
CA ASN A 525 -0.81 -3.86 14.15
C ASN A 525 -0.19 -3.62 15.52
N LEU A 526 -0.64 -4.37 16.55
CA LEU A 526 -0.07 -4.30 17.88
C LEU A 526 1.40 -4.77 17.90
N GLY A 527 1.72 -5.85 17.19
CA GLY A 527 3.08 -6.36 17.05
C GLY A 527 4.03 -5.37 16.36
N ILE A 528 3.59 -4.74 15.26
CA ILE A 528 4.34 -3.66 14.59
C ILE A 528 4.55 -2.49 15.55
N LEU A 529 3.50 -2.06 16.26
CA LEU A 529 3.59 -0.93 17.19
C LEU A 529 4.57 -1.21 18.33
N TYR A 530 4.55 -2.40 18.95
CA TYR A 530 5.58 -2.78 19.92
C TYR A 530 6.98 -2.81 19.33
N GLY A 531 7.12 -3.17 18.05
CA GLY A 531 8.37 -3.10 17.30
C GLY A 531 8.91 -1.68 17.12
N THR A 532 8.15 -0.63 17.46
CA THR A 532 8.67 0.74 17.51
C THR A 532 9.15 1.15 18.91
N THR A 533 9.03 0.24 19.89
CA THR A 533 9.37 0.48 21.30
C THR A 533 10.56 -0.37 21.74
N ALA A 534 11.00 -0.20 22.98
CA ALA A 534 12.06 -1.04 23.57
C ALA A 534 11.60 -2.49 23.86
N PHE A 535 10.31 -2.81 23.74
CA PHE A 535 9.74 -4.12 24.09
C PHE A 535 9.71 -5.10 22.92
N SER A 536 10.89 -5.45 22.40
CA SER A 536 11.05 -6.34 21.24
C SER A 536 10.46 -7.75 21.45
N ASP A 537 10.50 -8.29 22.67
CA ASP A 537 9.92 -9.60 22.98
C ASP A 537 8.39 -9.61 22.76
N SER A 538 7.71 -8.54 23.16
CA SER A 538 6.26 -8.38 22.94
C SER A 538 5.94 -8.28 21.45
N ALA A 539 6.76 -7.56 20.68
CA ALA A 539 6.58 -7.44 19.24
C ALA A 539 6.62 -8.82 18.55
N GLY A 540 7.64 -9.63 18.87
CA GLY A 540 7.75 -11.01 18.37
C GLY A 540 6.55 -11.87 18.75
N LEU A 541 6.14 -11.84 20.02
CA LEU A 541 5.00 -12.60 20.53
C LEU A 541 3.69 -12.29 19.79
N TYR A 542 3.36 -11.01 19.59
CA TYR A 542 2.13 -10.63 18.90
C TYR A 542 2.18 -10.88 17.40
N LEU A 543 3.35 -10.75 16.76
CA LEU A 543 3.50 -11.11 15.35
C LEU A 543 3.40 -12.63 15.13
N ASP A 544 3.93 -13.45 16.04
CA ASP A 544 3.76 -14.90 16.00
C ASP A 544 2.30 -15.32 16.20
N ALA A 545 1.61 -14.69 17.15
CA ALA A 545 0.17 -14.90 17.36
C ALA A 545 -0.64 -14.47 16.13
N ALA A 546 -0.30 -13.33 15.51
CA ALA A 546 -0.94 -12.87 14.29
C ALA A 546 -0.75 -13.88 13.14
N LEU A 547 0.45 -14.43 12.98
CA LEU A 547 0.77 -15.41 11.95
C LEU A 547 -0.05 -16.70 12.13
N ALA A 548 -0.20 -17.16 13.38
CA ALA A 548 -0.97 -18.36 13.70
C ALA A 548 -2.46 -18.26 13.31
N GLN A 549 -3.02 -17.05 13.34
CA GLN A 549 -4.45 -16.79 13.08
C GLN A 549 -4.72 -16.16 11.69
N SER A 550 -3.68 -15.87 10.89
CA SER A 550 -3.82 -15.11 9.65
C SER A 550 -4.32 -15.94 8.47
N LYS A 551 -5.26 -15.37 7.70
CA LYS A 551 -5.64 -15.86 6.35
C LYS A 551 -4.62 -15.46 5.27
N GLU A 552 -3.80 -14.45 5.54
CA GLU A 552 -2.76 -13.90 4.66
C GLU A 552 -1.38 -13.96 5.37
N PRO A 553 -0.76 -15.13 5.49
CA PRO A 553 0.48 -15.28 6.27
C PRO A 553 1.65 -14.47 5.71
N GLU A 554 1.68 -14.21 4.40
CA GLU A 554 2.77 -13.47 3.73
C GLU A 554 2.88 -12.01 4.20
N VAL A 555 1.75 -11.38 4.59
CA VAL A 555 1.71 -10.03 5.17
C VAL A 555 2.46 -10.00 6.49
N ILE A 556 2.10 -10.94 7.38
CA ILE A 556 2.70 -11.05 8.70
C ILE A 556 4.17 -11.43 8.61
N GLN A 557 4.52 -12.34 7.68
CA GLN A 557 5.92 -12.72 7.41
C GLN A 557 6.76 -11.53 6.93
N ALA A 558 6.20 -10.65 6.10
CA ALA A 558 6.89 -9.42 5.70
C ALA A 558 7.21 -8.54 6.91
N ASN A 559 6.24 -8.37 7.82
CA ASN A 559 6.38 -7.58 9.03
C ASN A 559 7.36 -8.19 10.03
N GLN A 560 7.32 -9.50 10.24
CA GLN A 560 8.31 -10.23 11.04
C GLN A 560 9.72 -10.06 10.48
N LEU A 561 9.87 -10.16 9.15
CA LEU A 561 11.17 -9.99 8.52
C LEU A 561 11.72 -8.56 8.67
N ALA A 562 10.86 -7.55 8.52
CA ALA A 562 11.22 -6.16 8.79
C ALA A 562 11.63 -5.95 10.25
N PHE A 563 10.87 -6.51 11.19
CA PHE A 563 11.16 -6.44 12.62
C PHE A 563 12.53 -7.07 12.97
N LEU A 564 12.80 -8.29 12.48
CA LEU A 564 14.08 -8.98 12.71
C LEU A 564 15.26 -8.18 12.16
N ALA A 565 15.07 -7.55 10.99
CA ALA A 565 16.11 -6.75 10.34
C ALA A 565 16.42 -5.45 11.10
N SER A 566 15.40 -4.77 11.64
CA SER A 566 15.57 -3.50 12.35
C SER A 566 16.07 -3.66 13.79
N HIS A 567 15.88 -4.82 14.44
CA HIS A 567 16.16 -5.02 15.87
C HIS A 567 17.45 -5.79 16.17
N LYS A 568 18.46 -5.71 15.30
CA LYS A 568 19.78 -6.35 15.48
C LYS A 568 19.73 -7.87 15.59
N PHE A 569 18.82 -8.54 14.87
CA PHE A 569 18.80 -10.00 14.70
C PHE A 569 19.23 -10.45 13.29
N PRO A 570 20.44 -10.08 12.82
CA PRO A 570 20.83 -10.25 11.41
C PRO A 570 20.89 -11.71 10.95
N GLN A 571 21.28 -12.64 11.84
CA GLN A 571 21.31 -14.06 11.51
C GLN A 571 19.89 -14.63 11.38
N GLN A 572 19.00 -14.31 12.32
CA GLN A 572 17.60 -14.75 12.26
C GLN A 572 16.89 -14.15 11.05
N ALA A 573 17.12 -12.87 10.74
CA ALA A 573 16.59 -12.22 9.54
C ALA A 573 17.07 -12.93 8.26
N LYS A 574 18.35 -13.31 8.19
CA LYS A 574 18.92 -14.06 7.06
C LYS A 574 18.30 -15.46 6.94
N GLU A 575 18.20 -16.19 8.04
CA GLU A 575 17.59 -17.52 8.06
C GLU A 575 16.11 -17.48 7.67
N PHE A 576 15.37 -16.48 8.18
CA PHE A 576 13.98 -16.25 7.84
C PHE A 576 13.82 -15.90 6.35
N ALA A 577 14.64 -14.99 5.83
CA ALA A 577 14.65 -14.63 4.41
C ALA A 577 14.94 -15.83 3.49
N ASN A 578 15.78 -16.76 3.94
CA ASN A 578 16.09 -17.99 3.20
C ASN A 578 14.96 -19.03 3.31
N ARG A 579 14.31 -19.14 4.47
CA ARG A 579 13.16 -20.03 4.69
C ARG A 579 11.99 -19.65 3.79
N TYR A 580 11.71 -18.35 3.67
CA TYR A 580 10.65 -17.79 2.82
C TYR A 580 11.21 -17.24 1.51
N ALA A 581 12.11 -18.00 0.89
CA ALA A 581 12.74 -17.61 -0.36
C ALA A 581 11.80 -17.72 -1.59
N ALA A 582 10.77 -18.55 -1.49
CA ALA A 582 9.73 -18.71 -2.51
C ALA A 582 8.54 -17.82 -2.17
N GLY A 583 7.98 -17.15 -3.18
CA GLY A 583 6.82 -16.26 -3.03
C GLY A 583 6.96 -14.99 -3.86
N THR A 584 5.83 -14.41 -4.25
CA THR A 584 5.77 -13.18 -5.07
C THR A 584 5.21 -11.98 -4.31
N TYR A 585 5.01 -12.10 -2.99
CA TYR A 585 4.47 -11.03 -2.18
C TYR A 585 5.40 -9.81 -2.13
N GLY A 586 4.90 -8.66 -2.55
CA GLY A 586 5.69 -7.45 -2.78
C GLY A 586 6.52 -7.00 -1.57
N PRO A 587 5.91 -6.70 -0.41
CA PRO A 587 6.61 -6.30 0.81
C PRO A 587 7.65 -7.31 1.29
N LEU A 588 7.30 -8.61 1.33
CA LEU A 588 8.22 -9.67 1.75
C LEU A 588 9.44 -9.74 0.83
N LEU A 589 9.23 -9.65 -0.49
CA LEU A 589 10.31 -9.57 -1.48
C LEU A 589 11.19 -8.33 -1.27
N THR A 590 10.59 -7.16 -1.06
CA THR A 590 11.32 -5.92 -0.80
C THR A 590 12.18 -6.03 0.46
N ASN A 591 11.67 -6.63 1.53
CA ASN A 591 12.41 -6.82 2.78
C ASN A 591 13.58 -7.78 2.62
N ARG A 592 13.40 -8.85 1.84
CA ARG A 592 14.51 -9.76 1.50
C ARG A 592 15.62 -9.06 0.72
N VAL A 593 15.26 -8.19 -0.22
CA VAL A 593 16.22 -7.38 -0.99
C VAL A 593 16.94 -6.38 -0.07
N ALA A 594 16.21 -5.71 0.82
CA ALA A 594 16.76 -4.80 1.81
C ALA A 594 17.76 -5.49 2.76
N ILE A 595 17.40 -6.66 3.29
CA ILE A 595 18.28 -7.43 4.19
C ILE A 595 19.55 -7.88 3.48
N ALA A 596 19.45 -8.31 2.22
CA ALA A 596 20.63 -8.66 1.45
C ALA A 596 21.59 -7.47 1.30
N LEU A 597 21.09 -6.23 1.18
CA LEU A 597 21.92 -5.02 1.18
C LEU A 597 22.56 -4.75 2.55
N VAL A 598 21.76 -4.75 3.61
CA VAL A 598 22.22 -4.49 4.99
C VAL A 598 23.31 -5.48 5.42
N LEU A 599 23.18 -6.75 5.03
CA LEU A 599 24.15 -7.80 5.36
C LEU A 599 25.34 -7.88 4.38
N GLY A 600 25.42 -7.00 3.37
CA GLY A 600 26.46 -7.05 2.33
C GLY A 600 26.45 -8.35 1.51
N GLY A 601 25.27 -8.98 1.38
CA GLY A 601 25.06 -10.21 0.63
C GLY A 601 24.89 -10.00 -0.87
N ALA A 602 24.83 -11.09 -1.62
CA ALA A 602 24.53 -11.04 -3.05
C ALA A 602 23.06 -10.68 -3.31
N LYS A 603 22.79 -10.04 -4.45
CA LYS A 603 21.42 -9.74 -4.90
C LYS A 603 20.58 -11.04 -4.95
N PRO A 604 19.39 -11.08 -4.34
CA PRO A 604 18.51 -12.24 -4.43
C PRO A 604 18.20 -12.64 -5.88
N GLN A 605 18.20 -13.94 -6.16
CA GLN A 605 17.90 -14.49 -7.49
C GLN A 605 16.38 -14.57 -7.73
N ASN A 606 15.95 -14.59 -8.99
CA ASN A 606 14.55 -14.76 -9.42
C ASN A 606 13.56 -13.68 -8.91
N LEU A 607 13.98 -12.42 -8.87
CA LEU A 607 13.07 -11.31 -8.56
C LEU A 607 12.06 -11.10 -9.71
N PRO A 608 10.77 -10.87 -9.41
CA PRO A 608 9.78 -10.56 -10.43
C PRO A 608 10.13 -9.27 -11.20
N ALA A 609 9.50 -9.07 -12.36
CA ALA A 609 9.66 -7.82 -13.11
C ALA A 609 9.18 -6.62 -12.28
N LEU A 610 9.82 -5.47 -12.47
CA LEU A 610 9.40 -4.23 -11.82
C LEU A 610 8.02 -3.79 -12.36
N PRO A 611 7.10 -3.32 -11.50
CA PRO A 611 5.84 -2.73 -11.94
C PRO A 611 6.06 -1.57 -12.93
N GLN A 612 5.17 -1.43 -13.92
CA GLN A 612 5.25 -0.40 -14.96
C GLN A 612 4.47 0.89 -14.65
N ASP A 613 3.83 1.00 -13.47
CA ASP A 613 3.02 2.15 -13.08
C ASP A 613 3.85 3.40 -12.77
N SER A 614 3.54 4.52 -13.41
CA SER A 614 4.32 5.76 -13.25
C SER A 614 4.16 6.39 -11.86
N ALA A 615 3.02 6.18 -11.20
CA ALA A 615 2.78 6.56 -9.82
C ALA A 615 3.26 5.46 -8.88
N LEU A 616 4.22 5.77 -8.01
CA LEU A 616 4.77 4.82 -7.05
C LEU A 616 3.93 4.81 -5.78
N SER A 617 3.60 3.61 -5.32
CA SER A 617 3.23 3.42 -3.92
C SER A 617 4.49 3.28 -3.08
N THR A 618 4.34 3.42 -1.77
CA THR A 618 5.40 3.18 -0.79
C THR A 618 6.14 1.85 -1.04
N GLN A 619 5.38 0.78 -1.31
CA GLN A 619 5.93 -0.55 -1.57
C GLN A 619 6.66 -0.64 -2.92
N THR A 620 6.09 -0.09 -4.00
CA THR A 620 6.72 -0.18 -5.34
C THR A 620 7.95 0.72 -5.43
N PHE A 621 7.94 1.86 -4.75
CA PHE A 621 9.12 2.71 -4.56
C PHE A 621 10.23 1.93 -3.84
N ALA A 622 9.99 1.39 -2.64
CA ALA A 622 11.03 0.69 -1.88
C ALA A 622 11.58 -0.53 -2.64
N HIS A 623 10.71 -1.27 -3.34
CA HIS A 623 11.13 -2.38 -4.18
C HIS A 623 12.05 -1.93 -5.32
N PHE A 624 11.67 -0.85 -6.03
CA PHE A 624 12.48 -0.27 -7.09
C PHE A 624 13.81 0.25 -6.54
N TYR A 625 13.76 1.05 -5.47
CA TYR A 625 14.90 1.71 -4.84
C TYR A 625 15.97 0.70 -4.41
N ASN A 626 15.59 -0.27 -3.57
CA ASN A 626 16.53 -1.27 -3.03
C ASN A 626 17.18 -2.10 -4.16
N ARG A 627 16.46 -2.38 -5.24
CA ARG A 627 17.01 -3.16 -6.36
C ARG A 627 18.12 -2.45 -7.12
N GLN A 628 18.14 -1.11 -7.14
CA GLN A 628 19.15 -0.32 -7.84
C GLN A 628 20.41 -0.06 -7.01
N LEU A 629 20.36 -0.31 -5.69
CA LEU A 629 21.54 -0.19 -4.83
C LEU A 629 22.55 -1.33 -5.06
N PHE A 630 22.11 -2.46 -5.61
CA PHE A 630 23.02 -3.53 -6.00
C PHE A 630 23.81 -3.15 -7.26
N PRO A 631 25.12 -3.49 -7.34
CA PRO A 631 25.89 -3.33 -8.56
C PRO A 631 25.24 -4.13 -9.72
N GLY A 632 24.88 -3.44 -10.80
CA GLY A 632 24.07 -3.96 -11.90
C GLY A 632 24.84 -4.63 -13.06
N ASN A 633 24.09 -5.25 -13.97
CA ASN A 633 24.56 -5.80 -15.25
C ASN A 633 24.21 -4.85 -16.42
N ALA A 634 25.09 -4.72 -17.41
CA ALA A 634 24.94 -3.75 -18.52
C ALA A 634 23.70 -3.93 -19.43
N LYS A 635 22.97 -5.05 -19.36
CA LYS A 635 21.78 -5.33 -20.20
C LYS A 635 20.48 -4.70 -19.67
N ASP A 636 20.40 -4.38 -18.38
CA ASP A 636 19.18 -3.86 -17.72
C ASP A 636 19.07 -2.33 -17.80
N SER A 637 19.99 -1.68 -18.51
CA SER A 637 20.46 -0.35 -18.14
C SER A 637 19.68 0.80 -18.79
N THR A 638 19.41 0.72 -20.09
CA THR A 638 18.64 1.75 -20.83
C THR A 638 17.20 1.83 -20.35
N ALA A 639 16.54 0.68 -20.14
CA ALA A 639 15.16 0.62 -19.66
C ALA A 639 15.02 1.22 -18.24
N THR A 640 15.99 0.93 -17.36
CA THR A 640 16.01 1.46 -15.98
C THR A 640 16.15 2.98 -15.95
N PHE A 641 17.02 3.57 -16.78
CA PHE A 641 17.20 5.03 -16.81
C PHE A 641 16.01 5.74 -17.45
N THR A 642 15.44 5.18 -18.53
CA THR A 642 14.18 5.68 -19.11
C THR A 642 13.07 5.67 -18.07
N ARG A 643 12.96 4.57 -17.31
CA ARG A 643 11.99 4.44 -16.23
C ARG A 643 12.23 5.45 -15.11
N LEU A 644 13.46 5.58 -14.63
CA LEU A 644 13.80 6.53 -13.57
C LEU A 644 13.48 7.98 -13.96
N ASN A 645 13.80 8.39 -15.19
CA ASN A 645 13.46 9.72 -15.68
C ASN A 645 11.94 9.92 -15.84
N MET A 646 11.19 8.86 -16.17
CA MET A 646 9.73 8.92 -16.19
C MET A 646 9.18 9.11 -14.77
N LEU A 647 9.70 8.37 -13.78
CA LEU A 647 9.28 8.45 -12.38
C LEU A 647 9.58 9.82 -11.76
N LEU A 648 10.75 10.40 -12.04
CA LEU A 648 11.18 11.72 -11.57
C LEU A 648 10.33 12.88 -12.13
N ARG A 649 9.56 12.66 -13.21
CA ARG A 649 8.70 13.68 -13.83
C ARG A 649 7.26 13.66 -13.29
N GLN A 650 6.87 12.64 -12.52
CA GLN A 650 5.51 12.52 -12.02
C GLN A 650 5.37 13.30 -10.70
N GLU A 651 4.39 14.20 -10.65
CA GLU A 651 4.08 14.98 -9.43
C GLU A 651 3.66 14.06 -8.26
N GLN A 652 3.00 12.93 -8.55
CA GLN A 652 2.57 11.95 -7.55
C GLN A 652 3.75 11.31 -6.79
N ASN A 653 4.96 11.36 -7.35
CA ASN A 653 6.16 10.79 -6.74
C ASN A 653 6.96 11.82 -5.92
N GLN A 654 6.38 12.99 -5.62
CA GLN A 654 7.08 14.09 -4.93
C GLN A 654 7.78 13.65 -3.64
N ALA A 655 7.12 12.79 -2.85
CA ALA A 655 7.65 12.26 -1.60
C ALA A 655 8.93 11.40 -1.75
N PHE A 656 9.24 10.94 -2.97
CA PHE A 656 10.35 10.03 -3.27
C PHE A 656 11.45 10.67 -4.14
N LEU A 657 11.31 11.95 -4.51
CA LEU A 657 12.18 12.58 -5.52
C LEU A 657 13.65 12.61 -5.13
N ASP A 658 13.96 12.95 -3.88
CA ASP A 658 15.32 13.05 -3.39
C ASP A 658 16.04 11.69 -3.47
N ASP A 659 15.36 10.64 -3.02
CA ASP A 659 15.84 9.26 -3.07
C ASP A 659 16.03 8.73 -4.50
N LEU A 660 15.07 9.02 -5.40
CA LEU A 660 15.18 8.66 -6.81
C LEU A 660 16.34 9.42 -7.49
N THR A 661 16.59 10.68 -7.09
CA THR A 661 17.70 11.50 -7.58
C THR A 661 19.04 10.99 -7.07
N LEU A 662 19.11 10.55 -5.81
CA LEU A 662 20.28 9.86 -5.25
C LEU A 662 20.61 8.61 -6.07
N ILE A 663 19.64 7.73 -6.33
CA ILE A 663 19.86 6.54 -7.17
C ILE A 663 20.33 6.92 -8.56
N LYS A 664 19.75 7.97 -9.16
CA LYS A 664 20.19 8.46 -10.48
C LYS A 664 21.67 8.81 -10.45
N SER A 665 22.13 9.53 -9.43
CA SER A 665 23.54 9.90 -9.27
C SER A 665 24.45 8.67 -9.10
N LEU A 666 24.03 7.69 -8.30
CA LEU A 666 24.77 6.43 -8.08
C LEU A 666 24.91 5.62 -9.36
N LEU A 667 23.82 5.47 -10.13
CA LEU A 667 23.82 4.74 -11.40
C LEU A 667 24.67 5.44 -12.48
N LEU A 668 24.62 6.78 -12.54
CA LEU A 668 25.47 7.57 -13.44
C LEU A 668 26.96 7.40 -13.11
N ARG A 669 27.31 7.35 -11.82
CA ARG A 669 28.69 7.14 -11.36
C ARG A 669 29.20 5.74 -11.67
N GLN A 670 28.44 4.70 -11.34
CA GLN A 670 28.87 3.31 -11.50
C GLN A 670 28.90 2.88 -12.98
N GLY A 671 28.09 3.49 -13.85
CA GLY A 671 28.01 3.10 -15.27
C GLY A 671 27.41 1.70 -15.48
N THR A 672 26.66 1.21 -14.49
CA THR A 672 25.78 0.03 -14.61
C THR A 672 24.67 0.30 -15.65
N ALA A 673 24.23 1.57 -15.69
CA ALA A 673 23.25 2.31 -16.50
C ALA A 673 23.52 2.56 -18.00
N SER A 674 24.77 2.93 -18.28
CA SER A 674 25.26 3.53 -19.52
C SER A 674 26.78 3.64 -19.40
N LYS A 675 27.48 4.25 -20.34
CA LYS A 675 28.89 4.61 -20.08
C LYS A 675 28.95 5.44 -18.77
N PRO A 676 29.87 5.15 -17.83
CA PRO A 676 30.01 5.95 -16.62
C PRO A 676 30.05 7.44 -16.96
N GLN A 677 29.24 8.24 -16.27
CA GLN A 677 29.16 9.70 -16.40
C GLN A 677 29.39 10.35 -15.02
N PRO A 678 30.56 10.16 -14.40
CA PRO A 678 30.90 10.70 -13.09
C PRO A 678 30.75 12.22 -12.96
N THR A 679 31.00 12.99 -14.03
CA THR A 679 30.76 14.45 -14.03
C THR A 679 29.28 14.77 -13.86
N LEU A 680 28.39 14.12 -14.63
CA LEU A 680 26.95 14.32 -14.51
C LEU A 680 26.42 13.81 -13.16
N ALA A 681 26.97 12.69 -12.66
CA ALA A 681 26.64 12.16 -11.35
C ALA A 681 26.94 13.17 -10.23
N LYS A 682 28.13 13.79 -10.28
CA LYS A 682 28.57 14.84 -9.35
C LYS A 682 27.60 16.02 -9.39
N VAL A 683 27.34 16.59 -10.57
CA VAL A 683 26.44 17.74 -10.73
C VAL A 683 25.01 17.42 -10.25
N THR A 684 24.51 16.22 -10.55
CA THR A 684 23.17 15.79 -10.10
C THR A 684 23.09 15.75 -8.58
N LEU A 685 24.12 15.22 -7.91
CA LEU A 685 24.18 15.11 -6.46
C LEU A 685 24.45 16.46 -5.78
N GLU A 686 25.23 17.35 -6.39
CA GLU A 686 25.44 18.72 -5.91
C GLU A 686 24.14 19.52 -5.92
N ASN A 687 23.38 19.43 -7.01
CA ASN A 687 22.07 20.08 -7.11
C ASN A 687 21.08 19.52 -6.07
N LEU A 688 21.12 18.22 -5.81
CA LEU A 688 20.32 17.61 -4.73
C LEU A 688 20.75 18.16 -3.36
N ALA A 689 22.05 18.13 -3.07
CA ALA A 689 22.61 18.61 -1.80
C ALA A 689 22.28 20.09 -1.51
N ALA A 690 22.31 20.94 -2.54
CA ALA A 690 21.99 22.35 -2.42
C ALA A 690 20.50 22.62 -2.15
N ASN A 691 19.60 21.75 -2.62
CA ASN A 691 18.15 21.96 -2.55
C ASN A 691 17.47 21.23 -1.38
N SER A 692 18.10 20.24 -0.75
CA SER A 692 17.47 19.40 0.28
C SER A 692 17.63 19.91 1.74
N GLY A 693 17.97 21.18 1.94
CA GLY A 693 18.03 21.83 3.26
C GLY A 693 18.94 21.09 4.26
N SER A 694 18.38 20.63 5.39
CA SER A 694 19.12 19.93 6.45
C SER A 694 19.64 18.55 6.04
N THR A 695 18.99 17.88 5.08
CA THR A 695 19.47 16.58 4.55
C THR A 695 20.60 16.75 3.53
N GLY A 696 20.86 17.99 3.08
CA GLY A 696 21.95 18.32 2.16
C GLY A 696 23.33 17.86 2.64
N GLY A 697 23.54 17.82 3.97
CA GLY A 697 24.80 17.39 4.56
C GLY A 697 25.16 15.94 4.27
N TYR A 698 24.17 15.05 4.25
CA TYR A 698 24.35 13.65 3.88
C TYR A 698 24.84 13.52 2.43
N TYR A 699 24.24 14.26 1.48
CA TYR A 699 24.66 14.23 0.08
C TYR A 699 26.06 14.84 -0.14
N TYR A 700 26.41 15.90 0.60
CA TYR A 700 27.75 16.45 0.59
C TYR A 700 28.79 15.49 1.15
N ASP A 701 28.44 14.68 2.16
CA ASP A 701 29.33 13.64 2.66
C ASP A 701 29.63 12.58 1.59
N ILE A 702 28.61 12.11 0.87
CA ILE A 702 28.78 11.18 -0.26
C ILE A 702 29.69 11.77 -1.34
N LEU A 703 29.50 13.05 -1.70
CA LEU A 703 30.37 13.76 -2.63
C LEU A 703 31.82 13.82 -2.11
N GLY A 704 32.02 14.16 -0.84
CA GLY A 704 33.32 14.18 -0.19
C GLY A 704 34.01 12.82 -0.26
N GLN A 705 33.28 11.73 0.03
CA GLN A 705 33.80 10.37 -0.09
C GLN A 705 34.18 10.02 -1.53
N TRP A 706 33.39 10.43 -2.53
CA TRP A 706 33.74 10.24 -3.94
C TRP A 706 35.02 10.96 -4.34
N MET A 707 35.20 12.20 -3.87
CA MET A 707 36.41 12.99 -4.13
C MET A 707 37.64 12.38 -3.42
N LEU A 708 37.45 11.91 -2.18
CA LEU A 708 38.50 11.24 -1.41
C LEU A 708 38.98 9.97 -2.11
N GLN A 709 38.05 9.18 -2.63
CA GLN A 709 38.30 7.98 -3.43
C GLN A 709 39.06 8.30 -4.74
N GLY A 710 38.78 9.46 -5.36
CA GLY A 710 39.52 9.98 -6.52
C GLY A 710 40.87 10.62 -6.18
N LYS A 711 41.32 10.58 -4.91
CA LYS A 711 42.52 11.27 -4.39
C LYS A 711 42.49 12.80 -4.51
N LEU A 712 41.30 13.39 -4.65
CA LEU A 712 41.09 14.84 -4.72
C LEU A 712 40.91 15.41 -3.30
N TYR A 713 41.95 15.31 -2.46
CA TYR A 713 41.85 15.57 -1.02
C TYR A 713 41.39 16.98 -0.64
N PRO A 714 41.86 18.08 -1.28
CA PRO A 714 41.38 19.42 -0.96
C PRO A 714 39.89 19.60 -1.23
N LEU A 715 39.43 19.14 -2.41
CA LEU A 715 38.03 19.21 -2.79
C LEU A 715 37.15 18.30 -1.91
N ALA A 716 37.65 17.13 -1.50
CA ALA A 716 36.96 16.28 -0.53
C ALA A 716 36.76 17.02 0.81
N ALA A 717 37.78 17.73 1.29
CA ALA A 717 37.72 18.50 2.53
C ALA A 717 36.69 19.65 2.44
N GLU A 718 36.56 20.31 1.28
CA GLU A 718 35.52 21.31 1.06
C GLU A 718 34.10 20.74 1.16
N TYR A 719 33.84 19.56 0.56
CA TYR A 719 32.53 18.91 0.69
C TYR A 719 32.24 18.46 2.11
N PHE A 720 33.20 17.87 2.81
CA PHE A 720 33.01 17.50 4.22
C PHE A 720 32.82 18.74 5.11
N HIS A 721 33.43 19.88 4.77
CA HIS A 721 33.15 21.14 5.45
C HIS A 721 31.69 21.57 5.27
N LYS A 722 31.17 21.53 4.04
CA LYS A 722 29.74 21.79 3.75
C LYS A 722 28.81 20.81 4.47
N ALA A 723 29.17 19.53 4.52
CA ALA A 723 28.42 18.50 5.24
C ALA A 723 28.36 18.77 6.76
N ARG A 724 29.45 19.27 7.35
CA ARG A 724 29.47 19.68 8.75
C ARG A 724 28.67 20.94 9.03
N GLN A 725 28.75 21.96 8.16
CA GLN A 725 27.98 23.19 8.30
C GLN A 725 26.46 22.92 8.30
N THR A 726 26.02 21.89 7.59
CA THR A 726 24.63 21.43 7.51
C THR A 726 24.25 20.44 8.61
N GLY A 727 25.19 20.05 9.48
CA GLY A 727 24.93 19.26 10.69
C GLY A 727 25.06 17.74 10.54
N TYR A 728 25.64 17.22 9.44
CA TYR A 728 25.87 15.78 9.29
C TYR A 728 27.03 15.32 10.20
N ARG A 729 26.78 14.30 11.04
CA ARG A 729 27.64 13.96 12.18
C ARG A 729 28.93 13.22 11.77
N ASP A 730 28.86 12.29 10.83
CA ASP A 730 30.03 11.50 10.41
C ASP A 730 31.05 12.31 9.60
N ALA A 731 30.60 13.43 9.01
CA ALA A 731 31.46 14.33 8.25
C ALA A 731 32.61 14.93 9.09
N HIS A 732 32.53 14.92 10.42
CA HIS A 732 33.63 15.34 11.28
C HIS A 732 34.87 14.45 11.13
N LEU A 733 34.71 13.12 11.21
CA LEU A 733 35.82 12.19 11.02
C LEU A 733 36.31 12.21 9.57
N HIS A 734 35.40 12.27 8.61
CA HIS A 734 35.75 12.33 7.20
C HIS A 734 36.54 13.61 6.84
N ALA A 735 36.15 14.76 7.41
CA ALA A 735 36.90 16.00 7.26
C ALA A 735 38.33 15.89 7.83
N VAL A 736 38.50 15.27 9.01
CA VAL A 736 39.84 15.05 9.60
C VAL A 736 40.72 14.23 8.66
N VAL A 737 40.18 13.16 8.07
CA VAL A 737 40.90 12.34 7.09
C VAL A 737 41.27 13.15 5.84
N ALA A 738 40.33 13.90 5.28
CA ALA A 738 40.55 14.67 4.05
C ALA A 738 41.55 15.82 4.25
N TYR A 739 41.43 16.60 5.33
CA TYR A 739 42.39 17.67 5.64
C TYR A 739 43.79 17.12 5.93
N ALA A 740 43.90 15.98 6.62
CA ALA A 740 45.18 15.35 6.87
C ALA A 740 45.83 14.90 5.56
N LEU A 741 45.10 14.23 4.67
CA LEU A 741 45.62 13.80 3.35
C LEU A 741 45.90 14.97 2.40
N ALA A 742 45.20 16.09 2.55
CA ALA A 742 45.47 17.33 1.82
C ALA A 742 46.72 18.09 2.34
N GLY A 743 47.33 17.64 3.44
CA GLY A 743 48.48 18.30 4.06
C GLY A 743 48.12 19.46 5.00
N ASN A 744 46.83 19.75 5.20
CA ASN A 744 46.36 20.80 6.11
C ASN A 744 46.23 20.28 7.54
N PHE A 745 47.38 20.00 8.16
CA PHE A 745 47.48 19.36 9.47
C PHE A 745 46.90 20.18 10.62
N GLY A 746 46.92 21.52 10.51
CA GLY A 746 46.35 22.43 11.50
C GLY A 746 44.83 22.26 11.62
N GLN A 747 44.13 22.32 10.48
CA GLN A 747 42.67 22.13 10.44
C GLN A 747 42.28 20.69 10.85
N ALA A 748 43.01 19.67 10.40
CA ALA A 748 42.75 18.29 10.82
C ALA A 748 42.83 18.12 12.35
N THR A 749 43.83 18.76 12.98
CA THR A 749 44.03 18.73 14.43
C THR A 749 42.93 19.48 15.18
N GLU A 750 42.59 20.70 14.72
CA GLU A 750 41.57 21.54 15.33
C GLU A 750 40.22 20.80 15.40
N ILE A 751 39.84 20.13 14.32
CA ILE A 751 38.57 19.39 14.25
C ILE A 751 38.59 18.16 15.15
N ALA A 752 39.71 17.42 15.17
CA ALA A 752 39.85 16.18 15.91
C ALA A 752 39.95 16.38 17.43
N LEU A 753 40.62 17.44 17.89
CA LEU A 753 40.86 17.74 19.30
C LEU A 753 39.92 18.81 19.88
N GLY A 754 39.16 19.52 19.03
CA GLY A 754 38.17 20.51 19.45
C GLY A 754 36.88 19.89 20.01
N ALA A 755 35.90 20.73 20.32
CA ALA A 755 34.60 20.34 20.87
C ALA A 755 33.64 19.72 19.82
N SER A 756 34.17 19.02 18.82
CA SER A 756 33.39 18.44 17.71
C SER A 756 32.44 17.32 18.20
N PRO A 757 31.17 17.30 17.75
CA PRO A 757 30.21 16.26 18.09
C PRO A 757 30.43 14.99 17.26
N PHE A 758 31.35 14.12 17.71
CA PHE A 758 31.49 12.77 17.16
C PHE A 758 30.33 11.87 17.66
N PRO A 759 29.74 11.04 16.78
CA PRO A 759 28.60 10.19 17.11
C PRO A 759 28.95 9.04 18.07
N ASP A 760 30.17 8.51 17.99
CA ASP A 760 30.64 7.46 18.89
C ASP A 760 32.11 7.64 19.33
N VAL A 761 32.51 6.84 20.32
CA VAL A 761 33.86 6.85 20.90
C VAL A 761 34.91 6.32 19.91
N ALA A 762 34.54 5.41 19.01
CA ALA A 762 35.46 4.82 18.04
C ALA A 762 35.89 5.86 16.99
N GLN A 763 34.96 6.66 16.48
CA GLN A 763 35.23 7.76 15.56
C GLN A 763 36.09 8.83 16.21
N ARG A 764 35.78 9.21 17.46
CA ARG A 764 36.62 10.15 18.21
C ARG A 764 38.04 9.62 18.34
N THR A 765 38.20 8.35 18.70
CA THR A 765 39.51 7.71 18.83
C THR A 765 40.27 7.70 17.50
N ALA A 766 39.59 7.37 16.39
CA ALA A 766 40.18 7.39 15.06
C ALA A 766 40.65 8.81 14.67
N ALA A 767 39.83 9.83 14.90
CA ALA A 767 40.17 11.23 14.65
C ALA A 767 41.38 11.68 15.48
N THR A 768 41.39 11.39 16.79
CA THR A 768 42.51 11.72 17.69
C THR A 768 43.81 11.05 17.24
N GLN A 769 43.77 9.78 16.85
CA GLN A 769 44.96 9.09 16.38
C GLN A 769 45.48 9.65 15.04
N ILE A 770 44.61 10.13 14.14
CA ILE A 770 45.04 10.85 12.93
C ILE A 770 45.72 12.17 13.32
N ALA A 771 45.13 12.94 14.24
CA ALA A 771 45.73 14.20 14.72
C ALA A 771 47.08 14.00 15.43
N ILE A 772 47.26 12.89 16.16
CA ILE A 772 48.58 12.54 16.70
C ILE A 772 49.57 12.29 15.56
N ALA A 773 49.18 11.51 14.55
CA ALA A 773 50.05 11.19 13.41
C ALA A 773 50.47 12.44 12.60
N THR A 774 49.62 13.46 12.49
CA THR A 774 49.98 14.72 11.81
C THR A 774 51.02 15.53 12.58
N GLN A 775 51.09 15.40 13.91
CA GLN A 775 52.00 16.15 14.77
C GLN A 775 53.35 15.47 15.05
N LEU A 776 53.45 14.14 14.85
CA LEU A 776 54.69 13.40 15.09
C LEU A 776 55.88 13.94 14.29
N THR A 777 57.07 13.91 14.90
CA THR A 777 58.36 14.03 14.20
C THR A 777 58.85 12.64 13.76
N PRO A 778 59.79 12.56 12.79
CA PRO A 778 60.36 11.28 12.35
C PRO A 778 60.96 10.47 13.51
N GLU A 779 61.64 11.12 14.45
CA GLU A 779 62.27 10.47 15.61
C GLU A 779 61.22 9.88 16.56
N GLN A 780 60.14 10.62 16.80
CA GLN A 780 59.03 10.16 17.64
C GLN A 780 58.26 9.01 16.96
N ALA A 781 58.10 9.06 15.64
CA ALA A 781 57.39 8.05 14.86
C ALA A 781 58.05 6.66 14.94
N VAL A 782 59.39 6.56 15.02
CA VAL A 782 60.11 5.27 15.15
C VAL A 782 59.67 4.50 16.40
N THR A 783 59.39 5.20 17.49
CA THR A 783 58.94 4.59 18.76
C THR A 783 57.42 4.45 18.90
N ALA A 784 56.65 4.94 17.92
CA ALA A 784 55.18 4.89 17.97
C ALA A 784 54.63 3.48 17.68
N PRO A 785 53.37 3.19 18.08
CA PRO A 785 52.66 1.99 17.66
C PRO A 785 52.58 1.86 16.12
N ASP A 786 52.57 0.63 15.61
CA ASP A 786 52.60 0.34 14.17
C ASP A 786 51.47 1.03 13.37
N SER A 787 50.27 1.17 13.95
CA SER A 787 49.17 1.90 13.32
C SER A 787 49.45 3.39 13.14
N LEU A 788 50.16 4.02 14.09
CA LEU A 788 50.58 5.42 13.98
C LEU A 788 51.77 5.58 13.03
N LYS A 789 52.72 4.63 13.02
CA LYS A 789 53.81 4.59 12.02
C LYS A 789 53.26 4.56 10.60
N VAL A 790 52.30 3.69 10.33
CA VAL A 790 51.67 3.58 9.00
C VAL A 790 50.97 4.87 8.61
N ARG A 791 50.15 5.46 9.49
CA ARG A 791 49.47 6.74 9.23
C ARG A 791 50.47 7.88 9.00
N PHE A 792 51.52 7.94 9.80
CA PHE A 792 52.60 8.91 9.64
C PHE A 792 53.27 8.79 8.26
N LEU A 793 53.60 7.56 7.84
CA LEU A 793 54.17 7.31 6.51
C LEU A 793 53.19 7.71 5.39
N GLN A 794 51.90 7.38 5.50
CA GLN A 794 50.88 7.77 4.52
C GLN A 794 50.72 9.28 4.39
N LEU A 795 50.94 10.05 5.47
CA LEU A 795 50.77 11.50 5.50
C LEU A 795 52.03 12.27 5.11
N LYS A 796 53.22 11.80 5.52
CA LYS A 796 54.47 12.59 5.45
C LYS A 796 55.54 12.01 4.54
N ALA A 797 55.39 10.80 3.99
CA ALA A 797 56.45 10.18 3.18
C ALA A 797 56.94 11.08 2.03
N ALA A 798 56.04 11.77 1.33
CA ALA A 798 56.40 12.60 0.18
C ALA A 798 57.37 13.76 0.51
N SER A 799 57.37 14.27 1.74
CA SER A 799 58.20 15.41 2.16
C SER A 799 59.42 15.03 3.00
N LEU A 800 59.59 13.75 3.35
CA LEU A 800 60.66 13.29 4.22
C LEU A 800 61.91 12.83 3.45
N PRO A 801 63.11 13.02 4.04
CA PRO A 801 64.33 12.35 3.61
C PRO A 801 64.18 10.82 3.65
N LEU A 802 64.75 10.13 2.66
CA LEU A 802 64.58 8.69 2.46
C LEU A 802 65.02 7.86 3.69
N ALA A 803 66.15 8.20 4.31
CA ALA A 803 66.67 7.51 5.49
C ALA A 803 65.74 7.60 6.72
N GLN A 804 65.06 8.74 6.89
CA GLN A 804 64.09 8.94 7.97
C GLN A 804 62.79 8.15 7.73
N MET A 805 62.43 7.95 6.46
CA MET A 805 61.29 7.13 6.09
C MET A 805 61.57 5.64 6.32
N GLU A 806 62.74 5.17 5.89
CA GLU A 806 63.19 3.79 6.07
C GLU A 806 63.29 3.41 7.56
N SER A 807 63.78 4.30 8.41
CA SER A 807 63.88 4.04 9.86
C SER A 807 62.52 3.81 10.51
N VAL A 808 61.50 4.57 10.10
CA VAL A 808 60.12 4.39 10.58
C VAL A 808 59.49 3.12 10.00
N ALA A 809 59.70 2.86 8.71
CA ALA A 809 59.16 1.69 8.01
C ALA A 809 59.70 0.35 8.54
N ASN A 810 61.02 0.27 8.76
CA ASN A 810 61.69 -0.93 9.28
C ASN A 810 61.26 -1.28 10.70
N GLY A 811 60.68 -0.33 11.43
CA GLY A 811 60.14 -0.53 12.77
C GLY A 811 58.72 -1.13 12.80
N ILE A 812 58.08 -1.43 11.66
CA ILE A 812 56.73 -2.00 11.59
C ILE A 812 56.80 -3.52 11.68
N THR A 813 56.22 -4.10 12.72
CA THR A 813 56.26 -5.55 13.00
C THR A 813 54.94 -6.26 12.70
N THR A 814 53.83 -5.51 12.63
CA THR A 814 52.49 -6.04 12.38
C THR A 814 52.32 -6.42 10.91
N GLN A 815 52.24 -7.73 10.64
CA GLN A 815 52.18 -8.28 9.29
C GLN A 815 51.03 -7.71 8.43
N ALA A 816 49.86 -7.48 9.03
CA ALA A 816 48.69 -6.93 8.32
C ALA A 816 48.87 -5.48 7.85
N LEU A 817 49.76 -4.72 8.49
CA LEU A 817 50.01 -3.30 8.19
C LEU A 817 51.17 -3.09 7.22
N ALA A 818 52.06 -4.08 7.08
CA ALA A 818 53.24 -3.98 6.22
C ALA A 818 52.91 -3.65 4.75
N PRO A 819 51.90 -4.25 4.09
CA PRO A 819 51.53 -3.86 2.72
C PRO A 819 51.03 -2.41 2.62
N VAL A 820 50.34 -1.90 3.64
CA VAL A 820 49.83 -0.52 3.66
C VAL A 820 50.99 0.47 3.76
N ALA A 821 51.99 0.18 4.61
CA ALA A 821 53.19 1.01 4.75
C ALA A 821 54.12 0.95 3.53
N ALA A 822 54.10 -0.15 2.76
CA ALA A 822 54.91 -0.31 1.56
C ALA A 822 54.53 0.66 0.43
N LEU A 823 53.26 1.04 0.30
CA LEU A 823 52.79 1.87 -0.82
C LEU A 823 53.40 3.28 -0.84
N PRO A 824 53.42 4.05 0.28
CA PRO A 824 54.13 5.34 0.33
C PRO A 824 55.63 5.22 0.04
N LEU A 825 56.28 4.15 0.50
CA LEU A 825 57.71 3.89 0.24
C LEU A 825 57.96 3.67 -1.25
N VAL A 826 57.16 2.81 -1.89
CA VAL A 826 57.25 2.56 -3.34
C VAL A 826 57.08 3.87 -4.11
N ALA A 827 56.07 4.67 -3.78
CA ALA A 827 55.86 5.97 -4.42
C ALA A 827 57.07 6.90 -4.27
N ARG A 828 57.71 6.94 -3.09
CA ARG A 828 58.93 7.73 -2.87
C ARG A 828 60.13 7.22 -3.67
N TYR A 829 60.39 5.90 -3.67
CA TYR A 829 61.48 5.34 -4.47
C TYR A 829 61.30 5.58 -5.97
N LEU A 830 60.06 5.59 -6.46
CA LEU A 830 59.76 5.98 -7.84
C LEU A 830 60.15 7.45 -8.11
N GLN A 831 59.84 8.37 -7.19
CA GLN A 831 60.24 9.78 -7.32
C GLN A 831 61.77 9.95 -7.42
N GLU A 832 62.53 9.21 -6.60
CA GLU A 832 64.00 9.21 -6.58
C GLU A 832 64.64 8.37 -7.70
N ASN A 833 63.85 7.84 -8.65
CA ASN A 833 64.28 6.96 -9.74
C ASN A 833 64.96 5.65 -9.29
N ASN A 834 64.71 5.19 -8.05
CA ASN A 834 65.21 3.91 -7.55
C ASN A 834 64.23 2.76 -7.87
N PHE A 835 64.22 2.36 -9.14
CA PHE A 835 63.23 1.40 -9.66
C PHE A 835 63.42 -0.04 -9.13
N ASN A 836 64.64 -0.44 -8.80
CA ASN A 836 64.92 -1.80 -8.30
C ASN A 836 64.31 -2.01 -6.91
N THR A 837 64.51 -1.07 -5.99
CA THR A 837 63.92 -1.16 -4.64
C THR A 837 62.41 -1.07 -4.69
N ALA A 838 61.86 -0.18 -5.53
CA ALA A 838 60.40 -0.08 -5.74
C ALA A 838 59.80 -1.41 -6.25
N GLN A 839 60.45 -2.06 -7.23
CA GLN A 839 59.99 -3.36 -7.77
C GLN A 839 60.07 -4.47 -6.71
N ASN A 840 61.14 -4.50 -5.92
CA ASN A 840 61.31 -5.48 -4.84
C ASN A 840 60.21 -5.34 -3.78
N LEU A 841 59.93 -4.11 -3.32
CA LEU A 841 58.87 -3.86 -2.34
C LEU A 841 57.48 -4.27 -2.86
N LEU A 842 57.16 -3.96 -4.12
CA LEU A 842 55.92 -4.41 -4.74
C LEU A 842 55.83 -5.94 -4.80
N SER A 843 56.93 -6.63 -5.16
CA SER A 843 56.94 -8.09 -5.27
C SER A 843 56.79 -8.79 -3.91
N ILE A 844 57.38 -8.24 -2.84
CA ILE A 844 57.36 -8.79 -1.48
C ILE A 844 55.96 -8.62 -0.87
N HIS A 845 55.40 -7.41 -0.94
CA HIS A 845 54.16 -7.09 -0.23
C HIS A 845 52.90 -7.35 -1.04
N PHE A 846 53.00 -7.42 -2.37
CA PHE A 846 51.87 -7.63 -3.27
C PHE A 846 52.13 -8.78 -4.27
N PRO A 847 52.35 -10.02 -3.80
CA PRO A 847 52.51 -11.18 -4.68
C PRO A 847 51.26 -11.46 -5.52
N ALA A 848 51.36 -12.38 -6.48
CA ALA A 848 50.26 -12.73 -7.39
C ALA A 848 48.99 -13.23 -6.66
N GLY A 849 49.16 -13.94 -5.52
CA GLY A 849 48.07 -14.46 -4.70
C GLY A 849 47.44 -13.47 -3.72
N PHE A 850 47.87 -12.20 -3.70
CA PHE A 850 47.33 -11.19 -2.79
C PHE A 850 45.84 -10.91 -3.11
N ALA A 851 45.02 -10.72 -2.07
CA ALA A 851 43.58 -10.55 -2.20
C ALA A 851 43.22 -9.36 -3.12
N LYS A 852 42.23 -9.55 -4.01
CA LYS A 852 41.73 -8.50 -4.90
C LYS A 852 40.92 -7.47 -4.11
N ASN A 853 41.60 -6.44 -3.61
CA ASN A 853 41.03 -5.34 -2.84
C ASN A 853 41.66 -3.99 -3.24
N GLY A 854 41.25 -2.89 -2.59
CA GLY A 854 41.77 -1.55 -2.87
C GLY A 854 43.29 -1.44 -2.79
N LEU A 855 43.94 -2.10 -1.81
CA LEU A 855 45.40 -2.06 -1.66
C LEU A 855 46.12 -2.70 -2.87
N LYS A 856 45.60 -3.82 -3.40
CA LYS A 856 46.16 -4.43 -4.60
C LYS A 856 46.00 -3.54 -5.83
N SER A 857 44.88 -2.83 -5.92
CA SER A 857 44.62 -1.87 -6.99
C SER A 857 45.59 -0.70 -6.96
N GLU A 858 45.83 -0.13 -5.77
CA GLU A 858 46.81 0.94 -5.59
C GLU A 858 48.24 0.48 -5.88
N ALA A 859 48.62 -0.72 -5.43
CA ALA A 859 49.90 -1.35 -5.78
C ALA A 859 50.07 -1.51 -7.30
N ASN A 860 49.01 -1.95 -8.00
CA ASN A 860 49.02 -2.10 -9.45
C ASN A 860 49.13 -0.75 -10.17
N THR A 861 48.61 0.33 -9.60
CA THR A 861 48.81 1.69 -10.13
C THR A 861 50.29 2.10 -10.05
N LEU A 862 50.94 1.87 -8.91
CA LEU A 862 52.38 2.13 -8.75
C LEU A 862 53.23 1.21 -9.63
N GLN A 863 52.82 -0.05 -9.83
CA GLN A 863 53.49 -0.99 -10.74
C GLN A 863 53.45 -0.51 -12.19
N ALA A 864 52.31 0.05 -12.64
CA ALA A 864 52.17 0.62 -13.97
C ALA A 864 53.06 1.87 -14.15
N GLU A 865 53.13 2.73 -13.13
CA GLU A 865 54.04 3.88 -13.12
C GLU A 865 55.51 3.45 -13.16
N LEU A 866 55.88 2.42 -12.39
CA LEU A 866 57.21 1.86 -12.38
C LEU A 866 57.64 1.40 -13.77
N TRP A 867 56.81 0.61 -14.46
CA TRP A 867 57.13 0.14 -15.81
C TRP A 867 57.22 1.29 -16.82
N TRP A 868 56.37 2.31 -16.69
CA TRP A 868 56.43 3.50 -17.54
C TRP A 868 57.75 4.26 -17.36
N ARG A 869 58.11 4.59 -16.11
CA ARG A 869 59.32 5.38 -15.79
C ARG A 869 60.62 4.62 -16.02
N SER A 870 60.63 3.30 -15.79
CA SER A 870 61.77 2.41 -16.07
C SER A 870 61.88 1.98 -17.54
N GLN A 871 61.05 2.54 -18.42
CA GLN A 871 61.05 2.28 -19.86
C GLN A 871 60.72 0.84 -20.28
N LYS A 872 60.08 0.04 -19.40
CA LYS A 872 59.65 -1.34 -19.67
C LYS A 872 58.28 -1.38 -20.38
N TRP A 873 58.18 -0.71 -21.53
CA TRP A 873 56.89 -0.52 -22.23
C TRP A 873 56.27 -1.81 -22.76
N ASP A 874 57.08 -2.79 -23.18
CA ASP A 874 56.58 -4.10 -23.65
C ASP A 874 55.94 -4.92 -22.53
N GLN A 875 56.54 -4.85 -21.34
CA GLN A 875 55.99 -5.48 -20.15
C GLN A 875 54.68 -4.79 -19.74
N LEU A 876 54.67 -3.46 -19.71
CA LEU A 876 53.45 -2.66 -19.44
C LEU A 876 52.33 -3.01 -20.44
N ARG A 877 52.63 -3.12 -21.75
CA ARG A 877 51.64 -3.46 -22.78
C ARG A 877 51.01 -4.85 -22.56
N THR A 878 51.83 -5.83 -22.16
CA THR A 878 51.40 -7.24 -22.04
C THR A 878 50.68 -7.51 -20.72
N GLU A 879 51.15 -6.94 -19.62
CA GLU A 879 50.65 -7.27 -18.27
C GLU A 879 49.52 -6.34 -17.80
N LEU A 880 49.51 -5.06 -18.19
CA LEU A 880 48.52 -4.07 -17.73
C LEU A 880 47.04 -4.47 -17.95
N PRO A 881 46.65 -5.13 -19.07
CA PRO A 881 45.26 -5.58 -19.25
C PRO A 881 44.80 -6.59 -18.20
N ASN A 882 45.74 -7.37 -17.65
CA ASN A 882 45.46 -8.46 -16.70
C ASN A 882 45.50 -8.00 -15.23
N LEU A 883 46.00 -6.80 -14.95
CA LEU A 883 46.03 -6.25 -13.60
C LEU A 883 44.63 -5.94 -13.08
N TYR A 884 44.40 -6.22 -11.80
CA TYR A 884 43.17 -5.89 -11.10
C TYR A 884 43.16 -4.40 -10.73
N PHE A 885 42.08 -3.69 -11.08
CA PHE A 885 41.83 -2.33 -10.66
C PHE A 885 40.42 -2.22 -10.08
N THR A 886 40.27 -1.46 -9.00
CA THR A 886 38.97 -1.01 -8.52
C THR A 886 38.37 0.00 -9.51
N PRO A 887 37.07 0.31 -9.45
CA PRO A 887 36.46 1.36 -10.29
C PRO A 887 37.15 2.72 -10.18
N GLN A 888 37.71 3.06 -9.01
CA GLN A 888 38.39 4.33 -8.74
C GLN A 888 39.75 4.43 -9.47
N ASP A 889 40.48 3.32 -9.55
CA ASP A 889 41.76 3.22 -10.24
C ASP A 889 41.63 2.72 -11.69
N ALA A 890 40.41 2.44 -12.17
CA ALA A 890 40.19 1.92 -13.51
C ALA A 890 40.70 2.89 -14.61
N GLY A 891 40.78 4.18 -14.29
CA GLY A 891 41.39 5.22 -15.13
C GLY A 891 42.88 4.96 -15.40
N THR A 892 43.63 4.41 -14.45
CA THR A 892 45.06 4.11 -14.58
C THR A 892 45.35 3.23 -15.79
N ARG A 893 44.52 2.20 -16.01
CA ARG A 893 44.65 1.32 -17.17
C ARG A 893 44.50 2.09 -18.48
N LEU A 894 43.45 2.91 -18.59
CA LEU A 894 43.17 3.70 -19.80
C LEU A 894 44.26 4.75 -20.04
N TYR A 895 44.77 5.36 -18.97
CA TYR A 895 45.85 6.34 -19.02
C TYR A 895 47.12 5.75 -19.66
N TYR A 896 47.64 4.66 -19.12
CA TYR A 896 48.86 4.04 -19.67
C TYR A 896 48.65 3.42 -21.05
N GLN A 897 47.45 2.90 -21.36
CA GLN A 897 47.12 2.47 -22.72
C GLN A 897 47.13 3.63 -23.71
N ALA A 898 46.59 4.80 -23.33
CA ALA A 898 46.59 5.99 -24.16
C ALA A 898 48.03 6.49 -24.42
N LEU A 899 48.87 6.52 -23.39
CA LEU A 899 50.28 6.88 -23.50
C LEU A 899 51.07 5.92 -24.40
N LEU A 900 50.84 4.60 -24.28
CA LEU A 900 51.45 3.60 -25.17
C LEU A 900 50.99 3.79 -26.63
N ALA A 901 49.71 4.09 -26.85
CA ALA A 901 49.17 4.34 -28.19
C ALA A 901 49.75 5.63 -28.82
N GLN A 902 49.88 6.70 -28.02
CA GLN A 902 50.52 7.95 -28.43
C GLN A 902 51.99 7.70 -28.81
N ARG A 903 52.74 6.98 -27.96
CA ARG A 903 54.14 6.63 -28.20
C ARG A 903 54.33 5.83 -29.49
N ASN A 904 53.44 4.88 -29.77
CA ASN A 904 53.50 4.02 -30.96
C ASN A 904 52.96 4.71 -32.23
N ASN A 905 52.80 6.04 -32.23
CA ASN A 905 52.26 6.84 -33.34
C ASN A 905 50.86 6.41 -33.82
N ASN A 906 50.07 5.77 -32.96
CA ASN A 906 48.69 5.37 -33.28
C ASN A 906 47.70 6.46 -32.80
N GLY A 907 47.67 7.58 -33.52
CA GLY A 907 46.88 8.76 -33.15
C GLY A 907 45.37 8.51 -33.02
N LYS A 908 44.80 7.59 -33.81
CA LYS A 908 43.37 7.22 -33.71
C LYS A 908 43.08 6.45 -32.42
N ALA A 909 43.91 5.46 -32.08
CA ALA A 909 43.75 4.70 -30.85
C ALA A 909 43.99 5.58 -29.61
N ALA A 910 45.01 6.45 -29.63
CA ALA A 910 45.31 7.38 -28.55
C ALA A 910 44.14 8.36 -28.32
N THR A 911 43.59 8.96 -29.39
CA THR A 911 42.39 9.82 -29.31
C THR A 911 41.23 9.10 -28.62
N ASN A 912 40.93 7.87 -29.05
CA ASN A 912 39.82 7.10 -28.48
C ASN A 912 40.04 6.76 -27.00
N LEU A 913 41.26 6.38 -26.63
CA LEU A 913 41.62 6.02 -25.25
C LEU A 913 41.61 7.23 -24.32
N PHE A 914 42.15 8.38 -24.75
CA PHE A 914 42.06 9.62 -23.98
C PHE A 914 40.60 10.06 -23.78
N ASN A 915 39.77 10.02 -24.82
CA ASN A 915 38.34 10.33 -24.66
C ASN A 915 37.65 9.38 -23.67
N GLN A 916 37.96 8.08 -23.72
CA GLN A 916 37.41 7.11 -22.77
C GLN A 916 37.92 7.34 -21.34
N LEU A 917 39.18 7.71 -21.17
CA LEU A 917 39.78 8.07 -19.88
C LEU A 917 39.04 9.25 -19.27
N LEU A 918 38.88 10.35 -20.01
CA LEU A 918 38.25 11.58 -19.53
C LEU A 918 36.77 11.36 -19.18
N GLN A 919 36.07 10.51 -19.94
CA GLN A 919 34.69 10.14 -19.62
C GLN A 919 34.58 9.28 -18.35
N ARG A 920 35.50 8.34 -18.13
CA ARG A 920 35.40 7.35 -17.05
C ARG A 920 36.11 7.73 -15.76
N ALA A 921 37.14 8.56 -15.84
CA ALA A 921 37.97 8.98 -14.71
C ALA A 921 38.33 10.48 -14.82
N PRO A 922 37.34 11.39 -14.78
CA PRO A 922 37.58 12.83 -14.79
C PRO A 922 38.31 13.36 -13.55
N TRP A 923 38.53 12.54 -12.53
CA TRP A 923 39.41 12.87 -11.41
C TRP A 923 40.91 12.67 -11.74
N SER A 924 41.24 12.01 -12.85
CA SER A 924 42.64 11.76 -13.23
C SER A 924 43.31 13.02 -13.77
N GLU A 925 43.93 13.79 -12.88
CA GLU A 925 44.68 15.01 -13.22
C GLU A 925 45.79 14.74 -14.26
N ALA A 926 46.61 13.72 -14.04
CA ALA A 926 47.67 13.32 -14.98
C ALA A 926 47.10 12.91 -16.35
N GLY A 927 45.93 12.28 -16.37
CA GLY A 927 45.21 11.92 -17.58
C GLY A 927 44.72 13.12 -18.37
N GLN A 928 44.17 14.12 -17.68
CA GLN A 928 43.71 15.37 -18.29
C GLN A 928 44.85 16.18 -18.89
N LEU A 929 45.95 16.34 -18.16
CA LEU A 929 47.14 17.03 -18.66
C LEU A 929 47.72 16.32 -19.89
N ALA A 930 47.90 15.00 -19.82
CA ALA A 930 48.44 14.24 -20.96
C ALA A 930 47.51 14.28 -22.18
N ALA A 931 46.18 14.25 -21.97
CA ALA A 931 45.23 14.39 -23.07
C ALA A 931 45.29 15.78 -23.69
N ALA A 932 45.36 16.85 -22.88
CA ALA A 932 45.50 18.21 -23.36
C ALA A 932 46.78 18.37 -24.20
N ASP A 933 47.92 17.93 -23.69
CA ASP A 933 49.20 17.94 -24.41
C ASP A 933 49.12 17.17 -25.73
N PHE A 934 48.49 15.98 -25.72
CA PHE A 934 48.28 15.19 -26.93
C PHE A 934 47.44 15.93 -27.98
N PHE A 935 46.33 16.58 -27.59
CA PHE A 935 45.49 17.30 -28.55
C PHE A 935 46.15 18.59 -29.06
N VAL A 936 46.97 19.27 -28.25
CA VAL A 936 47.83 20.36 -28.74
C VAL A 936 48.80 19.84 -29.82
N GLN A 937 49.47 18.69 -29.57
CA GLN A 937 50.36 18.06 -30.55
C GLN A 937 49.64 17.61 -31.84
N GLN A 938 48.37 17.23 -31.75
CA GLN A 938 47.52 16.88 -32.90
C GLN A 938 46.93 18.09 -33.64
N LYS A 939 47.40 19.31 -33.35
CA LYS A 939 46.88 20.56 -33.92
C LYS A 939 45.38 20.78 -33.61
N GLN A 940 44.91 20.32 -32.45
CA GLN A 940 43.56 20.55 -31.92
C GLN A 940 43.59 21.30 -30.58
N PRO A 941 44.19 22.51 -30.51
CA PRO A 941 44.37 23.22 -29.26
C PRO A 941 43.07 23.74 -28.61
N MET A 942 42.05 24.07 -29.40
CA MET A 942 40.73 24.41 -28.85
C MET A 942 40.07 23.24 -28.11
N ARG A 943 40.29 22.01 -28.59
CA ARG A 943 39.86 20.82 -27.86
C ARG A 943 40.62 20.65 -26.55
N ALA A 944 41.93 20.91 -26.54
CA ALA A 944 42.72 20.88 -25.31
C ALA A 944 42.24 21.95 -24.31
N TYR A 945 41.86 23.14 -24.80
CA TYR A 945 41.24 24.19 -23.99
C TYR A 945 39.93 23.72 -23.34
N ASP A 946 39.01 23.16 -24.13
CA ASP A 946 37.72 22.67 -23.61
C ASP A 946 37.92 21.55 -22.57
N LEU A 947 38.84 20.62 -22.83
CA LEU A 947 39.15 19.52 -21.90
C LEU A 947 39.76 20.00 -20.59
N LEU A 948 40.63 21.00 -20.62
CA LEU A 948 41.20 21.60 -19.41
C LEU A 948 40.13 22.37 -18.63
N LEU A 949 39.22 23.06 -19.33
CA LEU A 949 38.09 23.74 -18.69
C LEU A 949 37.13 22.74 -18.02
N GLU A 950 36.79 21.64 -18.68
CA GLU A 950 36.03 20.53 -18.10
C GLU A 950 36.75 19.93 -16.87
N GLY A 951 38.07 19.76 -16.97
CA GLY A 951 38.91 19.26 -15.89
C GLY A 951 38.92 20.17 -14.67
N ILE A 952 39.05 21.49 -14.88
CA ILE A 952 38.94 22.50 -13.82
C ILE A 952 37.52 22.54 -13.24
N GLY A 953 36.48 22.40 -14.06
CA GLY A 953 35.10 22.30 -13.58
C GLY A 953 34.89 21.10 -12.66
N TYR A 954 35.54 19.96 -12.95
CA TYR A 954 35.50 18.79 -12.09
C TYR A 954 36.36 18.94 -10.83
N ASN A 955 37.59 19.43 -10.96
CA ASN A 955 38.53 19.69 -9.87
C ASN A 955 38.98 21.17 -9.85
N PRO A 956 38.20 22.07 -9.23
CA PRO A 956 38.52 23.49 -9.18
C PRO A 956 39.75 23.79 -8.32
N THR A 957 40.23 22.85 -7.51
CA THR A 957 41.38 23.03 -6.61
C THR A 957 42.73 22.68 -7.27
N SER A 958 42.73 22.16 -8.51
CA SER A 958 43.97 21.77 -9.19
C SER A 958 44.77 22.98 -9.68
N VAL A 959 45.96 23.17 -9.10
CA VAL A 959 46.95 24.14 -9.55
C VAL A 959 47.52 23.75 -10.92
N ALA A 960 47.79 22.45 -11.15
CA ALA A 960 48.42 21.99 -12.39
C ALA A 960 47.51 22.16 -13.61
N LEU A 961 46.23 21.81 -13.49
CA LEU A 961 45.24 22.00 -14.57
C LEU A 961 45.05 23.48 -14.88
N ARG A 962 45.00 24.35 -13.85
CA ARG A 962 44.88 25.80 -14.04
C ARG A 962 46.09 26.41 -14.73
N LYS A 963 47.30 26.02 -14.35
CA LYS A 963 48.54 26.45 -15.03
C LYS A 963 48.54 26.02 -16.50
N ALA A 964 48.14 24.77 -16.79
CA ALA A 964 48.02 24.28 -18.16
C ALA A 964 46.94 25.04 -18.96
N TYR A 965 45.78 25.30 -18.34
CA TYR A 965 44.68 26.07 -18.95
C TYR A 965 45.12 27.47 -19.34
N VAL A 966 45.79 28.19 -18.43
CA VAL A 966 46.31 29.55 -18.69
C VAL A 966 47.29 29.52 -19.87
N LYS A 967 48.23 28.56 -19.89
CA LYS A 967 49.18 28.40 -21.00
C LYS A 967 48.47 28.15 -22.33
N VAL A 968 47.52 27.20 -22.37
CA VAL A 968 46.78 26.88 -23.61
C VAL A 968 45.93 28.06 -24.07
N ALA A 969 45.22 28.75 -23.16
CA ALA A 969 44.43 29.93 -23.48
C ALA A 969 45.27 31.05 -24.11
N LEU A 970 46.46 31.34 -23.56
CA LEU A 970 47.39 32.32 -24.12
C LEU A 970 47.88 31.92 -25.52
N THR A 971 48.19 30.64 -25.74
CA THR A 971 48.60 30.16 -27.08
C THR A 971 47.49 30.25 -28.13
N GLN A 972 46.22 30.36 -27.71
CA GLN A 972 45.05 30.52 -28.59
C GLN A 972 44.58 31.97 -28.72
N GLY A 973 45.28 32.95 -28.13
CA GLY A 973 44.87 34.36 -28.15
C GLY A 973 43.67 34.66 -27.24
N LEU A 974 43.28 33.74 -26.35
CA LEU A 974 42.18 33.88 -25.42
C LEU A 974 42.63 34.60 -24.13
N ARG A 975 43.10 35.85 -24.27
CA ARG A 975 43.74 36.62 -23.19
C ARG A 975 42.86 36.79 -21.96
N ASP A 976 41.60 37.20 -22.14
CA ASP A 976 40.71 37.52 -21.01
C ASP A 976 40.41 36.28 -20.15
N TYR A 977 40.24 35.13 -20.80
CA TYR A 977 40.09 33.83 -20.14
C TYR A 977 41.37 33.41 -19.40
N ALA A 978 42.55 33.68 -19.98
CA ALA A 978 43.82 33.43 -19.31
C ALA A 978 44.02 34.32 -18.06
N LEU A 979 43.61 35.59 -18.13
CA LEU A 979 43.65 36.51 -16.98
C LEU A 979 42.70 36.08 -15.86
N GLN A 980 41.48 35.66 -16.21
CA GLN A 980 40.54 35.10 -15.23
C GLN A 980 41.10 33.81 -14.59
N GLY A 981 41.75 32.97 -15.39
CA GLY A 981 42.44 31.77 -14.89
C GLY A 981 43.58 32.11 -13.92
N LEU A 982 44.30 33.21 -14.14
CA LEU A 982 45.36 33.70 -13.25
C LEU A 982 44.82 34.23 -11.93
N GLU A 983 43.73 35.01 -11.95
CA GLU A 983 43.07 35.50 -10.74
C GLU A 983 42.63 34.33 -9.84
N GLN A 984 42.06 33.29 -10.43
CA GLN A 984 41.67 32.10 -9.69
C GLN A 984 42.87 31.26 -9.22
N LEU A 985 43.97 31.28 -9.96
CA LEU A 985 45.22 30.59 -9.57
C LEU A 985 45.86 31.29 -8.36
N GLU A 986 45.79 32.61 -8.28
CA GLU A 986 46.33 33.41 -7.17
C GLU A 986 45.78 32.97 -5.81
N LEU A 987 44.51 32.54 -5.77
CA LEU A 987 43.85 32.04 -4.56
C LEU A 987 44.32 30.65 -4.11
N LEU A 988 45.02 29.91 -4.97
CA LEU A 988 45.37 28.49 -4.74
C LEU A 988 46.86 28.24 -4.50
N VAL A 989 47.74 29.20 -4.78
CA VAL A 989 49.19 29.03 -4.67
C VAL A 989 49.81 30.07 -3.75
N SER A 990 51.03 29.81 -3.27
CA SER A 990 51.77 30.80 -2.49
C SER A 990 52.11 32.04 -3.33
N PRO A 991 52.29 33.23 -2.72
CA PRO A 991 52.68 34.44 -3.45
C PRO A 991 53.97 34.26 -4.27
N GLN A 992 54.93 33.48 -3.76
CA GLN A 992 56.17 33.20 -4.45
C GLN A 992 55.94 32.33 -5.70
N GLU A 993 55.15 31.26 -5.56
CA GLU A 993 54.84 30.36 -6.68
C GLU A 993 54.00 31.06 -7.76
N TYR A 994 53.08 31.94 -7.37
CA TYR A 994 52.31 32.78 -8.28
C TYR A 994 53.22 33.69 -9.10
N LEU A 995 54.17 34.39 -8.45
CA LEU A 995 55.11 35.27 -9.12
C LEU A 995 56.03 34.50 -10.08
N THR A 996 56.52 33.33 -9.68
CA THR A 996 57.33 32.46 -10.57
C THR A 996 56.55 32.06 -11.80
N PHE A 997 55.30 31.61 -11.64
CA PHE A 997 54.47 31.22 -12.79
C PHE A 997 54.12 32.42 -13.68
N ARG A 998 53.82 33.59 -13.11
CA ARG A 998 53.52 34.80 -13.87
C ARG A 998 54.72 35.27 -14.70
N GLN A 999 55.94 35.13 -14.18
CA GLN A 999 57.16 35.39 -14.94
C GLN A 999 57.35 34.40 -16.09
N GLU A 1000 57.01 33.12 -15.88
CA GLU A 1000 57.08 32.07 -16.91
C GLU A 1000 56.21 32.39 -18.15
N ILE A 1001 55.02 32.94 -17.93
CA ILE A 1001 54.03 33.24 -19.00
C ILE A 1001 54.08 34.70 -19.50
N ALA A 1002 54.89 35.56 -18.89
CA ALA A 1002 55.05 36.97 -19.28
C ALA A 1002 55.29 37.20 -20.79
N PRO A 1003 56.17 36.45 -21.49
CA PRO A 1003 56.36 36.66 -22.94
C PRO A 1003 55.11 36.32 -23.76
N GLN A 1004 54.31 35.34 -23.33
CA GLN A 1004 53.08 34.93 -24.01
C GLN A 1004 51.96 35.96 -23.79
N LEU A 1005 51.91 36.56 -22.59
CA LEU A 1005 51.01 37.68 -22.28
C LEU A 1005 51.31 38.90 -23.15
N GLN A 1006 52.59 39.27 -23.29
CA GLN A 1006 53.01 40.40 -24.13
C GLN A 1006 52.73 40.15 -25.62
N ALA A 1007 52.97 38.93 -26.11
CA ALA A 1007 52.66 38.55 -27.49
C ALA A 1007 51.15 38.60 -27.78
N SER A 1008 50.32 38.16 -26.82
CA SER A 1008 48.86 38.24 -26.93
C SER A 1008 48.35 39.69 -26.88
N GLU A 1009 49.03 40.58 -26.15
CA GLU A 1009 48.69 42.00 -26.04
C GLU A 1009 49.04 42.76 -27.34
N ALA A 1010 50.19 42.45 -27.96
CA ALA A 1010 50.56 42.99 -29.26
C ALA A 1010 49.60 42.58 -30.39
N LEU A 1011 49.17 41.31 -30.41
CA LEU A 1011 48.16 40.82 -31.36
C LEU A 1011 46.80 41.51 -31.19
N GLN A 1012 46.43 41.89 -29.97
CA GLN A 1012 45.18 42.61 -29.69
C GLN A 1012 45.25 44.08 -30.12
N GLN A 1013 46.44 44.69 -30.02
CA GLN A 1013 46.71 46.06 -30.49
C GLN A 1013 46.83 46.17 -32.01
N GLU A 1014 47.19 45.09 -32.73
CA GLU A 1014 47.16 45.05 -34.21
C GLU A 1014 45.75 44.86 -34.78
N TRP A 1015 44.79 44.42 -33.97
CA TRP A 1015 43.38 44.20 -34.35
C TRP A 1015 42.45 45.39 -34.02
N GLN A 1016 42.89 46.31 -33.15
CA GLN A 1016 42.23 47.59 -32.85
C GLN A 1016 42.73 48.67 -33.79
#